data_AF-A0AA97B1W9-F1
#
_entry.id   AF-A0AA97B1W9-F1
#
_cell.length_a   1.000
_cell.length_b   1.000
_cell.length_c   1.000
_cell.angle_alpha   90.00
_cell.angle_beta   90.00
_cell.angle_gamma   90.00
#
_symmetry.space_group_name_H-M   'P 1'
#
loop_
_entity.id
_entity.type
_entity.pdbx_description
1 polymer ?
#
loop_
_entity_poly.entity_id
_entity_poly.type
_entity_poly.pdbx_seq_one_letter_code
_entity_poly.pdbx_strand_id
1 'polypeptide(L)'
;MKPGLRIDALRVLGFGRFSGLTRDLGPGLHLLYGPNEAGKSTLLAFLRSMLFGFEKRGQPERYEPAHGGAFGGELTLTTHAGPLLVRRIASRRSSEGELSVRDAEGKELSKESLESALAHVSRELFFDVFAFRLDELAGFERLTEQRGASEALVAASMRGARRLPEVMDQLRKSTEGIYKPNGVKPSLNETLKALEDVQARLRQEGDRPARYFAEKERLGALVEEQQTLEAELLETGTGLERLTRLEAALGDVAALTQARAELATLPALETFPEAGESRLEDGLHRRRSYRAEGARLAERLATVEAGLERLSAPSGVRGREEALSQALAAYTEGAALLRALPSRRAALAEKQRQVELALRELGLPVDGPGLLALDLSVSVRVTLEELALRLGAAEVAHREAEGAWARAVSERERLDGALARVDAELSTLPEERASRIRQQQAGLGRLRTVRAEMERLSEQRAELHRQFESVRTQGEPQATAAVLPTWWVPAVAAVVVALAVTAWLLAGNVVGALCLAGGLLLTGVLELARRRVETARDADVEAQRARQRWRQQEEERLRAALMGLSAREELLHRELLSAASEAGLNLVATAADMAAREAVLADALERAGRREQLQRERETLHAEHTAARREEHRASEVVGEAESRQEQLGAELTALLSERRFLPRWPRPRRWRCGATRRRSVSDSWTSARRKPRSRWTRRSAPW
;
A
#
# COMPACT_ATOMS: atom_id res chain seq x y z
N MET A 1 -17.56 5.49 26.52
CA MET A 1 -18.02 5.25 25.14
C MET A 1 -19.32 6.01 24.95
N LYS A 2 -19.41 6.93 23.97
CA LYS A 2 -20.70 7.54 23.62
C LYS A 2 -21.61 6.43 23.07
N PRO A 3 -22.92 6.43 23.36
CA PRO A 3 -23.79 5.35 22.90
C PRO A 3 -23.93 5.41 21.37
N GLY A 4 -23.71 4.28 20.70
CA GLY A 4 -24.15 4.07 19.32
C GLY A 4 -25.68 4.13 19.21
N LEU A 5 -26.23 3.95 18.01
CA LEU A 5 -27.67 3.97 17.79
C LEU A 5 -28.38 2.93 18.68
N ARG A 6 -29.38 3.37 19.44
CA ARG A 6 -30.21 2.52 20.32
C ARG A 6 -31.69 2.82 20.11
N ILE A 7 -32.52 1.79 20.09
CA ILE A 7 -33.98 1.92 20.04
C ILE A 7 -34.50 1.93 21.47
N ASP A 8 -35.04 3.06 21.93
CA ASP A 8 -35.56 3.21 23.28
C ASP A 8 -37.04 2.85 23.39
N ALA A 9 -37.84 3.13 22.36
CA ALA A 9 -39.26 2.81 22.34
C ALA A 9 -39.75 2.54 20.91
N LEU A 10 -40.81 1.74 20.78
CA LEU A 10 -41.51 1.48 19.52
C LEU A 10 -43.02 1.63 19.69
N ARG A 11 -43.66 2.22 18.68
CA ARG A 11 -45.11 2.36 18.58
C ARG A 11 -45.57 1.90 17.20
N VAL A 12 -46.25 0.78 17.15
CA VAL A 12 -46.88 0.24 15.93
C VAL A 12 -48.29 0.79 15.84
N LEU A 13 -48.55 1.64 14.84
CA LEU A 13 -49.91 2.12 14.55
C LEU A 13 -50.70 1.01 13.85
N GLY A 14 -50.07 0.35 12.87
CA GLY A 14 -50.58 -0.82 12.19
C GLY A 14 -49.50 -1.50 11.37
N PHE A 15 -49.22 -2.78 11.61
CA PHE A 15 -48.25 -3.59 10.86
C PHE A 15 -48.55 -5.09 11.07
N GLY A 16 -49.02 -5.76 10.02
CA GLY A 16 -49.48 -7.15 10.07
C GLY A 16 -50.58 -7.35 11.12
N ARG A 17 -50.32 -8.22 12.11
CA ARG A 17 -51.24 -8.50 13.23
C ARG A 17 -51.24 -7.45 14.34
N PHE A 18 -50.29 -6.51 14.34
CA PHE A 18 -50.17 -5.51 15.40
C PHE A 18 -50.88 -4.22 15.00
N SER A 19 -51.73 -3.72 15.89
CA SER A 19 -52.42 -2.44 15.77
C SER A 19 -52.42 -1.77 17.15
N GLY A 20 -51.94 -0.53 17.23
CA GLY A 20 -51.85 0.24 18.48
C GLY A 20 -50.86 -0.29 19.53
N LEU A 21 -49.85 -1.09 19.16
CA LEU A 21 -48.87 -1.62 20.10
C LEU A 21 -47.84 -0.55 20.47
N THR A 22 -47.68 -0.22 21.75
CA THR A 22 -46.61 0.67 22.25
C THR A 22 -45.77 -0.05 23.29
N ARG A 23 -44.43 0.01 23.15
CA ARG A 23 -43.48 -0.63 24.07
C ARG A 23 -42.22 0.21 24.26
N ASP A 24 -41.88 0.42 25.52
CA ASP A 24 -40.59 0.97 25.93
C ASP A 24 -39.59 -0.17 26.13
N LEU A 25 -38.43 -0.06 25.48
CA LEU A 25 -37.33 -1.01 25.56
C LEU A 25 -36.29 -0.48 26.56
N GLY A 26 -35.78 0.74 26.39
CA GLY A 26 -34.67 1.24 27.21
C GLY A 26 -33.37 0.41 27.07
N PRO A 27 -32.35 0.66 27.90
CA PRO A 27 -31.04 0.01 27.77
C PRO A 27 -31.04 -1.44 28.25
N GLY A 28 -30.33 -2.33 27.54
CA GLY A 28 -30.09 -3.71 27.97
C GLY A 28 -30.51 -4.76 26.95
N LEU A 29 -30.57 -6.01 27.40
CA LEU A 29 -31.02 -7.16 26.61
C LEU A 29 -32.53 -7.32 26.72
N HIS A 30 -33.22 -7.35 25.58
CA HIS A 30 -34.67 -7.52 25.49
C HIS A 30 -35.00 -8.88 24.89
N LEU A 31 -35.74 -9.71 25.65
CA LEU A 31 -36.20 -11.02 25.19
C LEU A 31 -37.69 -10.96 24.82
N LEU A 32 -37.99 -11.05 23.52
CA LEU A 32 -39.35 -11.17 23.00
C LEU A 32 -39.71 -12.65 22.85
N TYR A 33 -40.51 -13.18 23.78
CA TYR A 33 -40.92 -14.58 23.79
C TYR A 33 -42.42 -14.75 23.52
N GLY A 34 -42.81 -15.92 23.03
CA GLY A 34 -44.20 -16.27 22.72
C GLY A 34 -44.28 -17.48 21.80
N PRO A 35 -45.48 -18.06 21.58
CA PRO A 35 -45.67 -19.19 20.66
C PRO A 35 -45.24 -18.86 19.22
N ASN A 36 -45.09 -19.88 18.39
CA ASN A 36 -44.94 -19.67 16.94
C ASN A 36 -46.13 -18.85 16.43
N GLU A 37 -45.89 -18.01 15.42
CA GLU A 37 -46.91 -17.09 14.87
C GLU A 37 -47.40 -15.99 15.82
N ALA A 38 -46.81 -15.85 17.01
CA ALA A 38 -47.05 -14.73 17.93
C ALA A 38 -46.65 -13.34 17.37
N GLY A 39 -46.13 -13.27 16.13
CA GLY A 39 -45.73 -12.02 15.48
C GLY A 39 -44.31 -11.56 15.80
N LYS A 40 -43.45 -12.41 16.38
CA LYS A 40 -42.04 -12.05 16.68
C LYS A 40 -41.27 -11.59 15.44
N SER A 41 -41.32 -12.39 14.37
CA SER A 41 -40.70 -12.04 13.08
C SER A 41 -41.36 -10.82 12.43
N THR A 42 -42.67 -10.63 12.65
CA THR A 42 -43.41 -9.44 12.19
C THR A 42 -42.93 -8.16 12.88
N LEU A 43 -42.59 -8.24 14.17
CA LEU A 43 -42.04 -7.10 14.91
C LEU A 43 -40.61 -6.75 14.42
N LEU A 44 -39.79 -7.76 14.12
CA LEU A 44 -38.48 -7.53 13.50
C LEU A 44 -38.61 -6.86 12.13
N ALA A 45 -39.53 -7.34 11.28
CA ALA A 45 -39.83 -6.73 9.98
C ALA A 45 -40.36 -5.30 10.11
N PHE A 46 -41.12 -4.99 11.16
CA PHE A 46 -41.54 -3.62 11.49
C PHE A 46 -40.33 -2.73 11.77
N LEU A 47 -39.41 -3.14 12.65
CA LEU A 47 -38.21 -2.37 12.96
C LEU A 47 -37.37 -2.09 11.70
N ARG A 48 -37.16 -3.12 10.87
CA ARG A 48 -36.48 -3.00 9.57
C ARG A 48 -37.17 -1.97 8.67
N SER A 49 -38.49 -2.06 8.56
CA SER A 49 -39.30 -1.17 7.71
C SER A 49 -39.28 0.28 8.19
N MET A 50 -39.27 0.50 9.50
CA MET A 50 -39.21 1.83 10.08
C MET A 50 -37.89 2.54 9.76
N LEU A 51 -36.77 1.82 9.79
CA LEU A 51 -35.43 2.35 9.50
C LEU A 51 -35.18 2.50 7.98
N PHE A 52 -35.46 1.47 7.18
CA PHE A 52 -35.06 1.40 5.76
C PHE A 52 -36.20 1.50 4.74
N GLY A 53 -37.45 1.65 5.19
CA GLY A 53 -38.62 1.75 4.31
C GLY A 53 -39.37 0.42 4.14
N PHE A 54 -40.63 0.53 3.75
CA PHE A 54 -41.49 -0.64 3.51
C PHE A 54 -41.09 -1.40 2.24
N GLU A 55 -41.35 -2.71 2.26
CA GLU A 55 -41.23 -3.56 1.09
C GLU A 55 -42.18 -3.16 -0.05
N LYS A 56 -41.89 -3.65 -1.26
CA LYS A 56 -42.72 -3.38 -2.44
C LYS A 56 -44.12 -3.96 -2.26
N ARG A 57 -45.13 -3.25 -2.78
CA ARG A 57 -46.53 -3.74 -2.78
C ARG A 57 -46.61 -5.11 -3.45
N GLY A 58 -47.32 -6.04 -2.83
CA GLY A 58 -47.45 -7.43 -3.29
C GLY A 58 -46.44 -8.39 -2.67
N GLN A 59 -45.42 -7.93 -1.94
CA GLN A 59 -44.57 -8.82 -1.16
C GLN A 59 -45.23 -9.15 0.19
N PRO A 60 -45.22 -10.43 0.62
CA PRO A 60 -45.83 -10.85 1.90
C PRO A 60 -45.17 -10.17 3.10
N GLU A 61 -43.89 -9.83 2.97
CA GLU A 61 -43.06 -9.17 4.00
C GLU A 61 -43.39 -7.68 4.18
N ARG A 62 -44.29 -7.11 3.36
CA ARG A 62 -44.79 -5.75 3.56
C ARG A 62 -45.75 -5.66 4.76
N TYR A 63 -46.36 -6.77 5.18
CA TYR A 63 -47.26 -6.86 6.33
C TYR A 63 -48.32 -5.73 6.40
N GLU A 64 -49.08 -5.56 5.31
CA GLU A 64 -50.19 -4.60 5.32
C GLU A 64 -51.27 -5.02 6.36
N PRO A 65 -51.83 -4.09 7.15
CA PRO A 65 -52.85 -4.40 8.15
C PRO A 65 -54.14 -4.91 7.49
N ALA A 66 -54.59 -6.11 7.86
CA ALA A 66 -55.74 -6.77 7.25
C ALA A 66 -57.08 -6.05 7.45
N HIS A 67 -57.21 -5.27 8.53
CA HIS A 67 -58.46 -4.58 8.90
C HIS A 67 -58.50 -3.10 8.47
N GLY A 68 -57.53 -2.65 7.66
CA GLY A 68 -57.36 -1.23 7.33
C GLY A 68 -56.91 -0.39 8.54
N GLY A 69 -56.54 0.87 8.30
CA GLY A 69 -56.03 1.79 9.32
C GLY A 69 -54.67 2.39 8.97
N ALA A 70 -54.05 3.09 9.93
CA ALA A 70 -52.74 3.69 9.75
C ALA A 70 -51.67 2.59 9.61
N PHE A 71 -51.09 2.43 8.41
CA PHE A 71 -50.03 1.46 8.15
C PHE A 71 -48.66 2.11 8.38
N GLY A 72 -47.96 1.67 9.43
CA GLY A 72 -46.69 2.24 9.87
C GLY A 72 -46.61 2.43 11.39
N GLY A 73 -45.69 3.30 11.82
CA GLY A 73 -45.44 3.50 13.24
C GLY A 73 -44.39 4.57 13.55
N GLU A 74 -43.90 4.53 14.77
CA GLU A 74 -42.92 5.45 15.34
C GLU A 74 -41.84 4.68 16.12
N LEU A 75 -40.59 5.12 16.02
CA LEU A 75 -39.46 4.66 16.83
C LEU A 75 -38.82 5.85 17.55
N THR A 76 -38.52 5.68 18.83
CA THR A 76 -37.69 6.62 19.60
C THR A 76 -36.28 6.06 19.66
N LEU A 77 -35.31 6.82 19.17
CA LEU A 77 -33.91 6.43 19.06
C LEU A 77 -33.02 7.33 19.90
N THR A 78 -32.05 6.77 20.62
CA THR A 78 -30.90 7.52 21.15
C THR A 78 -29.73 7.38 20.18
N THR A 79 -29.16 8.50 19.76
CA THR A 79 -28.03 8.54 18.81
C THR A 79 -26.90 9.43 19.32
N HIS A 80 -25.74 9.40 18.66
CA HIS A 80 -24.62 10.31 18.97
C HIS A 80 -24.95 11.80 18.77
N ALA A 81 -25.91 12.11 17.90
CA ALA A 81 -26.33 13.47 17.59
C ALA A 81 -27.46 13.98 18.49
N GLY A 82 -28.03 13.11 19.34
CA GLY A 82 -29.19 13.41 20.19
C GLY A 82 -30.33 12.39 20.00
N PRO A 83 -31.41 12.51 20.79
CA PRO A 83 -32.60 11.69 20.63
C PRO A 83 -33.34 12.02 19.33
N LEU A 84 -33.81 11.00 18.62
CA LEU A 84 -34.58 11.12 17.38
C LEU A 84 -35.91 10.38 17.49
N LEU A 85 -36.99 11.00 17.04
CA LEU A 85 -38.28 10.36 16.80
C LEU A 85 -38.46 10.11 15.31
N VAL A 86 -38.45 8.84 14.91
CA VAL A 86 -38.60 8.40 13.52
C VAL A 86 -40.02 7.89 13.30
N ARG A 87 -40.81 8.61 12.50
CA ARG A 87 -42.17 8.23 12.11
C ARG A 87 -42.20 7.88 10.63
N ARG A 88 -42.82 6.74 10.29
CA ARG A 88 -42.96 6.28 8.91
C ARG A 88 -44.35 5.74 8.69
N ILE A 89 -45.06 6.29 7.71
CA ILE A 89 -46.42 5.91 7.35
C ILE A 89 -46.50 5.60 5.87
N ALA A 90 -47.21 4.54 5.50
CA ALA A 90 -47.38 4.20 4.10
C ALA A 90 -48.17 5.27 3.36
N SER A 91 -47.64 5.69 2.21
CA SER A 91 -48.25 6.71 1.35
C SER A 91 -48.51 6.12 -0.04
N ARG A 92 -49.42 6.74 -0.81
CA ARG A 92 -49.59 6.41 -2.23
C ARG A 92 -48.47 6.99 -3.10
N ARG A 93 -47.74 8.00 -2.60
CA ARG A 93 -46.67 8.70 -3.33
C ARG A 93 -45.29 8.04 -3.22
N SER A 94 -45.06 7.25 -2.18
CA SER A 94 -43.79 6.59 -1.90
C SER A 94 -44.03 5.13 -1.53
N SER A 95 -43.42 4.21 -2.28
CA SER A 95 -43.47 2.77 -1.99
C SER A 95 -42.86 2.44 -0.61
N GLU A 96 -41.83 3.18 -0.22
CA GLU A 96 -41.09 3.06 1.04
C GLU A 96 -41.79 3.75 2.23
N GLY A 97 -42.90 4.45 1.98
CA GLY A 97 -43.59 5.27 2.97
C GLY A 97 -43.06 6.71 3.05
N GLU A 98 -43.85 7.55 3.70
CA GLU A 98 -43.51 8.92 4.06
C GLU A 98 -42.78 8.93 5.40
N LEU A 99 -41.54 9.44 5.39
CA LEU A 99 -40.63 9.51 6.53
C LEU A 99 -40.67 10.91 7.13
N SER A 100 -40.88 10.99 8.44
CA SER A 100 -40.73 12.21 9.25
C SER A 100 -39.76 11.90 10.40
N VAL A 101 -38.73 12.74 10.55
CA VAL A 101 -37.72 12.62 11.61
C VAL A 101 -37.80 13.89 12.45
N ARG A 102 -37.85 13.75 13.78
CA ARG A 102 -37.93 14.89 14.72
C ARG A 102 -36.90 14.77 15.84
N ASP A 103 -36.47 15.90 16.38
CA ASP A 103 -35.65 15.96 17.61
C ASP A 103 -36.51 15.89 18.90
N ALA A 104 -35.87 16.00 20.07
CA ALA A 104 -36.56 15.99 21.37
C ALA A 104 -37.53 17.16 21.55
N GLU A 105 -37.25 18.29 20.89
CA GLU A 105 -38.05 19.51 20.93
C GLU A 105 -39.21 19.49 19.91
N GLY A 106 -39.31 18.44 19.09
CA GLY A 106 -40.38 18.22 18.12
C GLY A 106 -40.16 18.91 16.78
N LYS A 107 -38.98 19.48 16.53
CA LYS A 107 -38.61 20.12 15.26
C LYS A 107 -38.32 19.07 14.20
N GLU A 108 -38.81 19.28 12.98
CA GLU A 108 -38.53 18.38 11.86
C GLU A 108 -37.08 18.50 11.38
N LEU A 109 -36.43 17.34 11.24
CA LEU A 109 -35.07 17.18 10.77
C LEU A 109 -35.07 16.62 9.34
N SER A 110 -33.95 16.83 8.65
CA SER A 110 -33.74 16.32 7.32
C SER A 110 -33.60 14.79 7.31
N LYS A 111 -33.84 14.14 6.16
CA LYS A 111 -33.78 12.67 6.04
C LYS A 111 -32.35 12.16 6.28
N GLU A 112 -31.35 12.99 5.95
CA GLU A 112 -29.93 12.72 6.16
C GLU A 112 -29.59 12.54 7.66
N SER A 113 -30.40 13.08 8.58
CA SER A 113 -30.20 12.89 10.03
C SER A 113 -30.39 11.44 10.45
N LEU A 114 -31.35 10.71 9.85
CA LEU A 114 -31.53 9.27 10.10
C LEU A 114 -30.39 8.46 9.46
N GLU A 115 -29.97 8.81 8.24
CA GLU A 115 -28.87 8.13 7.56
C GLU A 115 -27.54 8.30 8.29
N SER A 116 -27.28 9.50 8.81
CA SER A 116 -26.13 9.82 9.66
C SER A 116 -26.20 9.07 10.99
N ALA A 117 -27.38 8.98 11.61
CA ALA A 117 -27.59 8.17 12.82
C ALA A 117 -27.36 6.67 12.60
N LEU A 118 -27.71 6.16 11.41
CA LEU A 118 -27.41 4.80 10.95
C LEU A 118 -25.97 4.63 10.43
N ALA A 119 -25.13 5.66 10.52
CA ALA A 119 -23.75 5.69 10.06
C ALA A 119 -23.56 5.25 8.59
N HIS A 120 -24.57 5.49 7.73
CA HIS A 120 -24.61 5.06 6.33
C HIS A 120 -24.47 3.54 6.11
N VAL A 121 -24.85 2.73 7.10
CA VAL A 121 -24.98 1.27 6.94
C VAL A 121 -26.04 0.99 5.88
N SER A 122 -25.71 0.16 4.89
CA SER A 122 -26.67 -0.22 3.85
C SER A 122 -27.76 -1.11 4.42
N ARG A 123 -28.93 -1.13 3.77
CA ARG A 123 -30.06 -1.96 4.17
C ARG A 123 -29.69 -3.44 4.27
N GLU A 124 -28.94 -3.92 3.29
CA GLU A 124 -28.47 -5.32 3.21
C GLU A 124 -27.56 -5.64 4.40
N LEU A 125 -26.58 -4.77 4.66
CA LEU A 125 -25.65 -4.95 5.78
C LEU A 125 -26.36 -4.91 7.14
N PHE A 126 -27.39 -4.06 7.29
CA PHE A 126 -28.18 -4.02 8.52
C PHE A 126 -28.94 -5.33 8.76
N PHE A 127 -29.49 -5.93 7.70
CA PHE A 127 -30.27 -7.16 7.80
C PHE A 127 -29.37 -8.36 8.07
N ASP A 128 -28.17 -8.38 7.48
CA ASP A 128 -27.24 -9.50 7.61
C ASP A 128 -26.46 -9.51 8.94
N VAL A 129 -26.16 -8.34 9.51
CA VAL A 129 -25.27 -8.22 10.69
C VAL A 129 -26.00 -7.80 11.96
N PHE A 130 -26.91 -6.84 11.88
CA PHE A 130 -27.50 -6.21 13.08
C PHE A 130 -28.91 -6.72 13.40
N ALA A 131 -29.63 -7.23 12.41
CA ALA A 131 -31.04 -7.58 12.57
C ALA A 131 -31.41 -8.86 11.81
N PHE A 132 -30.64 -9.94 11.91
CA PHE A 132 -30.77 -11.17 11.10
C PHE A 132 -31.88 -12.14 11.57
N ARG A 133 -32.43 -12.91 10.63
CA ARG A 133 -33.32 -14.07 10.86
C ARG A 133 -32.52 -15.39 10.86
N LEU A 134 -33.16 -16.49 11.28
CA LEU A 134 -32.52 -17.81 11.37
C LEU A 134 -32.08 -18.35 10.00
N ASP A 135 -32.81 -18.04 8.94
CA ASP A 135 -32.49 -18.39 7.54
C ASP A 135 -31.38 -17.51 6.94
N GLU A 136 -31.26 -16.27 7.39
CA GLU A 136 -30.20 -15.33 6.98
C GLU A 136 -28.87 -15.61 7.72
N LEU A 137 -28.93 -16.23 8.90
CA LEU A 137 -27.76 -16.69 9.66
C LEU A 137 -26.94 -17.72 8.88
N ALA A 138 -27.58 -18.58 8.08
CA ALA A 138 -26.90 -19.55 7.21
C ALA A 138 -26.16 -18.88 6.03
N GLY A 139 -26.62 -17.71 5.58
CA GLY A 139 -25.91 -16.88 4.59
C GLY A 139 -24.69 -16.18 5.21
N PHE A 140 -24.83 -15.73 6.46
CA PHE A 140 -23.73 -15.18 7.25
C PHE A 140 -22.63 -16.21 7.49
N GLU A 141 -22.95 -17.47 7.82
CA GLU A 141 -21.96 -18.56 7.97
C GLU A 141 -21.12 -18.76 6.70
N ARG A 142 -21.71 -18.69 5.51
CA ARG A 142 -20.95 -18.79 4.23
C ARG A 142 -20.02 -17.59 3.99
N LEU A 143 -20.44 -16.38 4.33
CA LEU A 143 -19.59 -15.17 4.28
C LEU A 143 -18.46 -15.24 5.32
N THR A 144 -18.74 -15.86 6.47
CA THR A 144 -17.82 -16.09 7.59
C THR A 144 -16.79 -17.18 7.25
N GLU A 145 -17.19 -18.25 6.55
CA GLU A 145 -16.30 -19.32 6.08
C GLU A 145 -15.34 -18.84 4.98
N GLN A 146 -15.75 -17.89 4.14
CA GLN A 146 -14.91 -17.37 3.07
C GLN A 146 -13.94 -16.26 3.49
N ARG A 147 -14.27 -15.47 4.53
CA ARG A 147 -13.51 -14.28 4.93
C ARG A 147 -13.25 -14.15 6.43
N GLY A 148 -13.66 -15.11 7.26
CA GLY A 148 -13.54 -15.02 8.72
C GLY A 148 -14.54 -14.06 9.38
N ALA A 149 -15.08 -14.45 10.54
CA ALA A 149 -16.05 -13.67 11.31
C ALA A 149 -15.53 -12.29 11.72
N SER A 150 -14.25 -12.23 12.08
CA SER A 150 -13.60 -10.98 12.48
C SER A 150 -13.43 -10.01 11.32
N GLU A 151 -13.11 -10.50 10.11
CA GLU A 151 -12.85 -9.65 8.95
C GLU A 151 -14.14 -9.05 8.37
N ALA A 152 -15.23 -9.81 8.35
CA ALA A 152 -16.56 -9.33 7.95
C ALA A 152 -17.10 -8.25 8.90
N LEU A 153 -16.91 -8.43 10.21
CA LEU A 153 -17.28 -7.44 11.22
C LEU A 153 -16.36 -6.20 11.17
N VAL A 154 -15.07 -6.37 10.90
CA VAL A 154 -14.11 -5.26 10.72
C VAL A 154 -14.44 -4.43 9.48
N ALA A 155 -14.81 -5.08 8.37
CA ALA A 155 -15.25 -4.39 7.15
C ALA A 155 -16.55 -3.59 7.36
N ALA A 156 -17.46 -4.09 8.20
CA ALA A 156 -18.68 -3.38 8.57
C ALA A 156 -18.42 -2.21 9.56
N SER A 157 -17.37 -2.33 10.39
CA SER A 157 -17.04 -1.35 11.45
C SER A 157 -16.18 -0.18 10.97
N MET A 158 -15.44 -0.36 9.87
CA MET A 158 -14.56 0.68 9.31
C MET A 158 -15.28 1.49 8.23
N ARG A 159 -15.69 2.72 8.57
CA ARG A 159 -16.20 3.72 7.61
C ARG A 159 -15.26 3.81 6.40
N GLY A 160 -15.71 3.35 5.22
CA GLY A 160 -15.02 3.56 3.94
C GLY A 160 -14.57 2.30 3.18
N ALA A 161 -14.90 1.08 3.63
CA ALA A 161 -14.47 -0.17 3.00
C ALA A 161 -15.10 -0.48 1.62
N ARG A 162 -15.67 0.48 0.88
CA ARG A 162 -15.98 0.26 -0.55
C ARG A 162 -14.72 0.08 -1.40
N ARG A 163 -13.57 0.60 -0.95
CA ARG A 163 -12.29 0.49 -1.66
C ARG A 163 -11.53 -0.79 -1.38
N LEU A 164 -11.75 -1.47 -0.25
CA LEU A 164 -10.95 -2.65 0.09
C LEU A 164 -11.26 -3.86 -0.79
N PRO A 165 -12.53 -4.21 -1.08
CA PRO A 165 -12.86 -5.26 -2.05
C PRO A 165 -12.35 -4.94 -3.44
N GLU A 166 -12.44 -3.69 -3.91
CA GLU A 166 -11.93 -3.26 -5.21
C GLU A 166 -10.40 -3.35 -5.30
N VAL A 167 -9.70 -2.94 -4.24
CA VAL A 167 -8.23 -3.06 -4.14
C VAL A 167 -7.82 -4.52 -4.06
N MET A 168 -8.57 -5.36 -3.33
CA MET A 168 -8.33 -6.81 -3.30
C MET A 168 -8.57 -7.46 -4.66
N ASP A 169 -9.59 -7.03 -5.41
CA ASP A 169 -9.84 -7.50 -6.77
C ASP A 169 -8.76 -7.03 -7.76
N GLN A 170 -8.26 -5.78 -7.61
CA GLN A 170 -7.14 -5.27 -8.40
C GLN A 170 -5.84 -5.99 -8.07
N LEU A 171 -5.55 -6.25 -6.79
CA LEU A 171 -4.41 -7.03 -6.35
C LEU A 171 -4.52 -8.47 -6.85
N ARG A 172 -5.72 -9.08 -6.82
CA ARG A 172 -5.96 -10.42 -7.36
C ARG A 172 -5.74 -10.46 -8.88
N LYS A 173 -6.28 -9.50 -9.63
CA LYS A 173 -6.04 -9.38 -11.09
C LYS A 173 -4.56 -9.16 -11.41
N SER A 174 -3.86 -8.34 -10.64
CA SER A 174 -2.42 -8.11 -10.80
C SER A 174 -1.62 -9.37 -10.50
N THR A 175 -2.00 -10.11 -9.44
CA THR A 175 -1.38 -11.39 -9.08
C THR A 175 -1.64 -12.45 -10.15
N GLU A 176 -2.86 -12.55 -10.67
CA GLU A 176 -3.21 -13.47 -11.77
C GLU A 176 -2.53 -13.11 -13.10
N GLY A 177 -2.21 -11.83 -13.33
CA GLY A 177 -1.40 -11.38 -14.45
C GLY A 177 0.10 -11.73 -14.31
N ILE A 178 0.58 -11.89 -13.08
CA ILE A 178 1.94 -12.32 -12.78
C ILE A 178 2.03 -13.85 -12.83
N TYR A 179 1.16 -14.56 -12.10
CA TYR A 179 1.21 -16.01 -11.97
C TYR A 179 -0.19 -16.62 -11.81
N LYS A 180 -0.44 -17.72 -12.53
CA LYS A 180 -1.66 -18.52 -12.36
C LYS A 180 -1.31 -20.00 -12.48
N PRO A 181 -1.73 -20.89 -11.56
CA PRO A 181 -1.28 -22.28 -11.52
C PRO A 181 -1.43 -23.04 -12.86
N ASN A 182 -2.51 -22.78 -13.60
CA ASN A 182 -2.78 -23.39 -14.91
C ASN A 182 -2.78 -22.35 -16.05
N GLY A 183 -2.26 -21.15 -15.83
CA GLY A 183 -2.25 -20.08 -16.83
C GLY A 183 -1.02 -20.15 -17.72
N VAL A 184 -1.19 -20.02 -19.03
CA VAL A 184 -0.07 -19.99 -19.99
C VAL A 184 0.46 -18.59 -20.24
N LYS A 185 -0.44 -17.58 -20.23
CA LYS A 185 -0.14 -16.17 -20.53
C LYS A 185 0.48 -15.30 -19.41
N PRO A 186 0.35 -15.62 -18.10
CA PRO A 186 0.95 -14.78 -17.06
C PRO A 186 2.48 -14.72 -17.20
N SER A 187 3.05 -13.55 -16.94
CA SER A 187 4.48 -13.28 -17.20
C SER A 187 5.44 -14.26 -16.52
N LEU A 188 5.15 -14.70 -15.29
CA LEU A 188 5.97 -15.67 -14.58
C LEU A 188 5.84 -17.08 -15.17
N ASN A 189 4.64 -17.49 -15.59
CA ASN A 189 4.41 -18.78 -16.24
C ASN A 189 5.11 -18.85 -17.61
N GLU A 190 5.06 -17.77 -18.39
CA GLU A 190 5.83 -17.67 -19.65
C GLU A 190 7.33 -17.76 -19.40
N THR A 191 7.83 -17.08 -18.36
CA THR A 191 9.25 -17.12 -17.99
C THR A 191 9.67 -18.50 -17.47
N LEU A 192 8.83 -19.17 -16.67
CA LEU A 192 9.06 -20.53 -16.19
C LEU A 192 9.08 -21.52 -17.36
N LYS A 193 8.15 -21.38 -18.31
CA LYS A 193 8.14 -22.22 -19.52
C LYS A 193 9.36 -21.96 -20.39
N ALA A 194 9.77 -20.70 -20.58
CA ALA A 194 11.00 -20.38 -21.29
C ALA A 194 12.25 -20.93 -20.57
N LEU A 195 12.26 -20.92 -19.23
CA LEU A 195 13.31 -21.54 -18.43
C LEU A 195 13.32 -23.07 -18.59
N GLU A 196 12.16 -23.72 -18.57
CA GLU A 196 12.02 -25.16 -18.83
C GLU A 196 12.49 -25.52 -20.24
N ASP A 197 12.11 -24.73 -21.25
CA ASP A 197 12.56 -24.90 -22.64
C ASP A 197 14.07 -24.71 -22.76
N VAL A 198 14.64 -23.69 -22.11
CA VAL A 198 16.10 -23.46 -22.07
C VAL A 198 16.80 -24.59 -21.32
N GLN A 199 16.27 -25.07 -20.20
CA GLN A 199 16.82 -26.22 -19.48
C GLN A 199 16.71 -27.52 -20.29
N ALA A 200 15.63 -27.71 -21.05
CA ALA A 200 15.45 -28.85 -21.94
C ALA A 200 16.46 -28.79 -23.10
N ARG A 201 16.66 -27.61 -23.70
CA ARG A 201 17.73 -27.37 -24.69
C ARG A 201 19.11 -27.59 -24.09
N LEU A 202 19.35 -27.13 -22.86
CA LEU A 202 20.61 -27.35 -22.15
C LEU A 202 20.83 -28.82 -21.80
N ARG A 203 19.77 -29.60 -21.55
CA ARG A 203 19.84 -31.06 -21.37
C ARG A 203 20.11 -31.76 -22.70
N GLN A 204 19.48 -31.33 -23.79
CA GLN A 204 19.77 -31.84 -25.14
C GLN A 204 21.21 -31.53 -25.58
N GLU A 205 21.72 -30.33 -25.28
CA GLU A 205 23.13 -29.97 -25.51
C GLU A 205 24.07 -30.55 -24.44
N GLY A 206 23.56 -30.90 -23.27
CA GLY A 206 24.29 -31.38 -22.10
C GLY A 206 24.79 -32.82 -22.23
N ASP A 207 24.33 -33.55 -23.24
CA ASP A 207 24.79 -34.90 -23.54
C ASP A 207 25.98 -34.93 -24.53
N ARG A 208 26.70 -33.80 -24.65
CA ARG A 208 28.00 -33.74 -25.36
C ARG A 208 28.97 -34.84 -24.93
N PRO A 209 29.10 -35.19 -23.63
CA PRO A 209 29.96 -36.30 -23.23
C PRO A 209 29.46 -37.64 -23.78
N ALA A 210 28.17 -37.96 -23.65
CA ALA A 210 27.64 -39.24 -24.14
C ALA A 210 27.72 -39.36 -25.67
N ARG A 211 27.38 -38.28 -26.41
CA ARG A 211 27.59 -38.23 -27.87
C ARG A 211 29.06 -38.35 -28.24
N TYR A 212 29.96 -37.65 -27.53
CA TYR A 212 31.39 -37.77 -27.76
C TYR A 212 31.91 -39.19 -27.49
N PHE A 213 31.45 -39.85 -26.43
CA PHE A 213 31.83 -41.23 -26.14
C PHE A 213 31.25 -42.21 -27.16
N ALA A 214 30.00 -42.05 -27.58
CA ALA A 214 29.38 -42.86 -28.63
C ALA A 214 30.10 -42.70 -29.97
N GLU A 215 30.45 -41.47 -30.37
CA GLU A 215 31.22 -41.24 -31.60
C GLU A 215 32.67 -41.72 -31.47
N LYS A 216 33.27 -41.67 -30.28
CA LYS A 216 34.60 -42.25 -30.02
C LYS A 216 34.58 -43.78 -30.07
N GLU A 217 33.55 -44.43 -29.54
CA GLU A 217 33.34 -45.88 -29.67
C GLU A 217 33.12 -46.26 -31.13
N ARG A 218 32.29 -45.50 -31.87
CA ARG A 218 32.08 -45.70 -33.30
C ARG A 218 33.35 -45.54 -34.11
N LEU A 219 34.17 -44.53 -33.81
CA LEU A 219 35.49 -44.34 -34.41
C LEU A 219 36.42 -45.51 -34.08
N GLY A 220 36.41 -45.99 -32.84
CA GLY A 220 37.17 -47.17 -32.41
C GLY A 220 36.80 -48.40 -33.22
N ALA A 221 35.50 -48.69 -33.36
CA ALA A 221 35.00 -49.81 -34.16
C ALA A 221 35.39 -49.69 -35.64
N LEU A 222 35.28 -48.49 -36.23
CA LEU A 222 35.68 -48.25 -37.62
C LEU A 222 37.20 -48.41 -37.83
N VAL A 223 38.02 -48.04 -36.85
CA VAL A 223 39.47 -48.24 -36.90
C VAL A 223 39.82 -49.72 -36.79
N GLU A 224 39.13 -50.48 -35.94
CA GLU A 224 39.30 -51.94 -35.86
C GLU A 224 38.86 -52.60 -37.18
N GLU A 225 37.72 -52.20 -37.75
CA GLU A 225 37.23 -52.68 -39.05
C GLU A 225 38.22 -52.36 -40.18
N GLN A 226 38.79 -51.15 -40.20
CA GLN A 226 39.83 -50.77 -41.14
C GLN A 226 41.07 -51.67 -41.00
N GLN A 227 41.53 -51.93 -39.78
CA GLN A 227 42.69 -52.81 -39.55
C GLN A 227 42.42 -54.24 -40.01
N THR A 228 41.20 -54.77 -39.79
CA THR A 228 40.84 -56.10 -40.30
C THR A 228 40.82 -56.14 -41.82
N LEU A 229 40.24 -55.12 -42.47
CA LEU A 229 40.20 -55.03 -43.93
C LEU A 229 41.60 -54.86 -44.55
N GLU A 230 42.49 -54.10 -43.91
CA GLU A 230 43.88 -53.97 -44.34
C GLU A 230 44.64 -55.30 -44.23
N ALA A 231 44.40 -56.09 -43.18
CA ALA A 231 44.97 -57.42 -43.03
C ALA A 231 44.44 -58.39 -44.11
N GLU A 232 43.13 -58.39 -44.35
CA GLU A 232 42.51 -59.19 -45.40
C GLU A 232 43.01 -58.81 -46.80
N LEU A 233 43.19 -57.51 -47.07
CA LEU A 233 43.75 -57.01 -48.33
C LEU A 233 45.19 -57.48 -48.54
N LEU A 234 46.00 -57.49 -47.47
CA LEU A 234 47.38 -57.97 -47.54
C LEU A 234 47.42 -59.49 -47.77
N GLU A 235 46.58 -60.25 -47.08
CA GLU A 235 46.47 -61.70 -47.28
C GLU A 235 46.02 -62.04 -48.71
N THR A 236 44.95 -61.40 -49.20
CA THR A 236 44.48 -61.57 -50.58
C THR A 236 45.53 -61.13 -51.60
N GLY A 237 46.26 -60.04 -51.34
CA GLY A 237 47.39 -59.61 -52.17
C GLY A 237 48.49 -60.66 -52.29
N THR A 238 48.92 -61.25 -51.17
CA THR A 238 49.92 -62.33 -51.19
C THR A 238 49.40 -63.60 -51.88
N GLY A 239 48.11 -63.90 -51.73
CA GLY A 239 47.44 -64.98 -52.45
C GLY A 239 47.45 -64.76 -53.96
N LEU A 240 47.14 -63.53 -54.40
CA LEU A 240 47.18 -63.13 -55.80
C LEU A 240 48.60 -63.26 -56.38
N GLU A 241 49.63 -62.78 -55.67
CA GLU A 241 51.03 -62.91 -56.08
C GLU A 241 51.46 -64.38 -56.24
N ARG A 242 51.02 -65.25 -55.32
CA ARG A 242 51.28 -66.69 -55.43
C ARG A 242 50.62 -67.29 -56.66
N LEU A 243 49.35 -66.95 -56.92
CA LEU A 243 48.62 -67.43 -58.08
C LEU A 243 49.25 -66.94 -59.40
N THR A 244 49.68 -65.68 -59.47
CA THR A 244 50.38 -65.15 -60.65
C THR A 244 51.73 -65.84 -60.89
N ARG A 245 52.48 -66.19 -59.84
CA ARG A 245 53.72 -67.01 -59.99
C ARG A 245 53.42 -68.41 -60.52
N LEU A 246 52.35 -69.05 -60.06
CA LEU A 246 51.93 -70.36 -60.55
C LEU A 246 51.43 -70.27 -62.00
N GLU A 247 50.71 -69.21 -62.35
CA GLU A 247 50.27 -68.95 -63.73
C GLU A 247 51.45 -68.75 -64.67
N ALA A 248 52.46 -67.98 -64.26
CA ALA A 248 53.70 -67.82 -65.04
C ALA A 248 54.43 -69.17 -65.25
N ALA A 249 54.40 -70.07 -64.27
CA ALA A 249 55.04 -71.38 -64.35
C ALA A 249 54.25 -72.42 -65.19
N LEU A 250 52.96 -72.18 -65.51
CA LEU A 250 52.16 -73.11 -66.31
C LEU A 250 52.74 -73.32 -67.72
N GLY A 251 53.31 -72.26 -68.32
CA GLY A 251 53.99 -72.35 -69.62
C GLY A 251 55.18 -73.31 -69.58
N ASP A 252 56.00 -73.23 -68.54
CA ASP A 252 57.16 -74.10 -68.34
C ASP A 252 56.75 -75.55 -68.06
N VAL A 253 55.68 -75.76 -67.29
CA VAL A 253 55.13 -77.10 -67.04
C VAL A 253 54.57 -77.71 -68.32
N ALA A 254 53.88 -76.93 -69.14
CA ALA A 254 53.39 -77.37 -70.45
C ALA A 254 54.56 -77.76 -71.38
N ALA A 255 55.62 -76.95 -71.43
CA ALA A 255 56.84 -77.26 -72.16
C ALA A 255 57.50 -78.55 -71.67
N LEU A 256 57.55 -78.77 -70.34
CA LEU A 256 58.06 -80.01 -69.74
C LEU A 256 57.22 -81.23 -70.15
N THR A 257 55.89 -81.11 -70.13
CA THR A 257 55.01 -82.21 -70.56
C THR A 257 55.16 -82.51 -72.04
N GLN A 258 55.31 -81.48 -72.88
CA GLN A 258 55.57 -81.66 -74.31
C GLN A 258 56.93 -82.32 -74.56
N ALA A 259 58.00 -81.86 -73.91
CA ALA A 259 59.32 -82.48 -74.00
C ALA A 259 59.31 -83.96 -73.54
N ARG A 260 58.52 -84.29 -72.50
CA ARG A 260 58.31 -85.69 -72.08
C ARG A 260 57.52 -86.51 -73.10
N ALA A 261 56.54 -85.91 -73.76
CA ALA A 261 55.79 -86.56 -74.84
C ALA A 261 56.67 -86.76 -76.09
N GLU A 262 57.46 -85.76 -76.48
CA GLU A 262 58.46 -85.86 -77.55
C GLU A 262 59.46 -86.98 -77.25
N LEU A 263 59.97 -87.06 -76.02
CA LEU A 263 60.83 -88.15 -75.57
C LEU A 263 60.15 -89.53 -75.72
N ALA A 264 58.83 -89.62 -75.47
CA ALA A 264 58.08 -90.86 -75.66
C ALA A 264 57.82 -91.21 -77.14
N THR A 265 57.83 -90.24 -78.06
CA THR A 265 57.70 -90.47 -79.51
C THR A 265 58.98 -90.94 -80.18
N LEU A 266 60.13 -90.77 -79.52
CA LEU A 266 61.40 -91.28 -80.03
C LEU A 266 61.38 -92.82 -80.02
N PRO A 267 61.84 -93.48 -81.09
CA PRO A 267 61.85 -94.94 -81.16
C PRO A 267 62.75 -95.51 -80.07
N ALA A 268 62.26 -96.56 -79.40
CA ALA A 268 63.09 -97.35 -78.50
C ALA A 268 64.21 -98.00 -79.32
N LEU A 269 65.44 -97.56 -79.10
CA LEU A 269 66.62 -98.11 -79.76
C LEU A 269 66.95 -99.49 -79.16
N GLU A 270 66.87 -100.56 -79.95
CA GLU A 270 67.21 -101.92 -79.47
C GLU A 270 68.71 -102.19 -79.40
N THR A 271 69.52 -101.52 -80.23
CA THR A 271 70.99 -101.52 -80.11
C THR A 271 71.61 -100.19 -80.56
N PHE A 272 72.50 -99.70 -79.72
CA PHE A 272 73.32 -98.52 -79.88
C PHE A 272 74.78 -98.97 -79.74
N PRO A 273 75.78 -98.38 -80.43
CA PRO A 273 77.16 -98.77 -80.19
C PRO A 273 77.47 -98.66 -78.69
N GLU A 274 78.27 -99.56 -78.13
CA GLU A 274 78.75 -99.35 -76.77
C GLU A 274 79.47 -97.99 -76.72
N ALA A 275 78.90 -97.11 -75.88
CA ALA A 275 79.21 -95.69 -75.82
C ALA A 275 79.08 -94.95 -77.18
N GLY A 276 78.01 -95.10 -77.96
CA GLY A 276 77.84 -94.37 -79.24
C GLY A 276 77.72 -92.84 -79.07
N GLU A 277 76.75 -92.40 -78.26
CA GLU A 277 76.58 -91.03 -77.76
C GLU A 277 77.73 -90.76 -76.84
N SER A 278 77.98 -91.63 -75.86
CA SER A 278 79.09 -91.44 -74.94
C SER A 278 80.47 -91.36 -75.61
N ARG A 279 80.73 -91.77 -76.87
CA ARG A 279 82.01 -91.54 -77.57
C ARG A 279 82.01 -90.25 -78.38
N LEU A 280 80.87 -89.86 -78.95
CA LEU A 280 80.71 -88.59 -79.64
C LEU A 280 80.60 -87.43 -78.65
N GLU A 281 79.77 -87.62 -77.64
CA GLU A 281 79.72 -86.88 -76.38
C GLU A 281 81.05 -87.01 -75.66
N ASP A 282 81.68 -88.14 -75.31
CA ASP A 282 83.02 -88.11 -74.67
C ASP A 282 84.06 -87.34 -75.51
N GLY A 283 84.03 -87.40 -76.83
CA GLY A 283 84.95 -86.61 -77.65
C GLY A 283 84.71 -85.10 -77.53
N LEU A 284 83.46 -84.68 -77.60
CA LEU A 284 83.06 -83.26 -77.49
C LEU A 284 83.02 -82.77 -76.04
N HIS A 285 82.73 -83.66 -75.11
CA HIS A 285 82.57 -83.52 -73.67
C HIS A 285 83.92 -83.68 -72.97
N ARG A 286 84.94 -84.41 -73.47
CA ARG A 286 86.34 -84.30 -73.00
C ARG A 286 86.98 -83.01 -73.48
N ARG A 287 86.72 -82.58 -74.71
CA ARG A 287 87.23 -81.29 -75.23
C ARG A 287 86.57 -80.09 -74.53
N ARG A 288 85.26 -80.19 -74.24
CA ARG A 288 84.53 -79.19 -73.45
C ARG A 288 84.80 -79.33 -71.95
N SER A 289 84.95 -80.54 -71.39
CA SER A 289 85.27 -80.76 -69.98
C SER A 289 86.70 -80.35 -69.67
N TYR A 290 87.73 -80.60 -70.48
CA TYR A 290 89.07 -80.10 -70.15
C TYR A 290 89.18 -78.57 -70.24
N ARG A 291 88.45 -77.93 -71.16
CA ARG A 291 88.36 -76.45 -71.19
C ARG A 291 87.49 -75.88 -70.07
N ALA A 292 86.38 -76.54 -69.75
CA ALA A 292 85.45 -76.10 -68.72
C ALA A 292 85.88 -76.52 -67.30
N GLU A 293 86.65 -77.59 -67.12
CA GLU A 293 87.33 -77.99 -65.88
C GLU A 293 88.56 -77.11 -65.68
N GLY A 294 89.31 -76.74 -66.72
CA GLY A 294 90.35 -75.71 -66.60
C GLY A 294 89.78 -74.36 -66.15
N ALA A 295 88.64 -73.94 -66.71
CA ALA A 295 87.96 -72.70 -66.31
C ALA A 295 87.23 -72.83 -64.95
N ARG A 296 86.51 -73.94 -64.68
CA ARG A 296 85.82 -74.21 -63.40
C ARG A 296 86.78 -74.49 -62.26
N LEU A 297 87.93 -75.13 -62.47
CA LEU A 297 88.92 -75.32 -61.42
C LEU A 297 89.62 -74.00 -61.09
N ALA A 298 89.87 -73.13 -62.07
CA ALA A 298 90.36 -71.77 -61.82
C ALA A 298 89.33 -70.88 -61.11
N GLU A 299 88.05 -70.96 -61.51
CA GLU A 299 86.96 -70.20 -60.88
C GLU A 299 86.57 -70.77 -59.50
N ARG A 300 86.59 -72.11 -59.32
CA ARG A 300 86.38 -72.79 -58.03
C ARG A 300 87.58 -72.64 -57.11
N LEU A 301 88.83 -72.63 -57.59
CA LEU A 301 89.96 -72.22 -56.74
C LEU A 301 89.74 -70.78 -56.27
N ALA A 302 89.43 -69.85 -57.18
CA ALA A 302 89.21 -68.45 -56.81
C ALA A 302 88.02 -68.25 -55.85
N THR A 303 86.92 -68.98 -56.01
CA THR A 303 85.76 -68.89 -55.09
C THR A 303 85.94 -69.68 -53.80
N VAL A 304 86.65 -70.80 -53.81
CA VAL A 304 86.96 -71.59 -52.60
C VAL A 304 88.07 -70.92 -51.80
N GLU A 305 89.07 -70.29 -52.42
CA GLU A 305 90.10 -69.47 -51.77
C GLU A 305 89.51 -68.16 -51.23
N ALA A 306 88.68 -67.44 -52.01
CA ALA A 306 87.97 -66.26 -51.50
C ALA A 306 86.92 -66.62 -50.43
N GLY A 307 86.33 -67.82 -50.50
CA GLY A 307 85.42 -68.37 -49.49
C GLY A 307 86.13 -68.82 -48.23
N LEU A 308 87.31 -69.47 -48.35
CA LEU A 308 88.19 -69.83 -47.24
C LEU A 308 88.78 -68.59 -46.57
N GLU A 309 89.18 -67.56 -47.31
CA GLU A 309 89.63 -66.28 -46.73
C GLU A 309 88.50 -65.57 -45.97
N ARG A 310 87.25 -65.62 -46.48
CA ARG A 310 86.08 -65.02 -45.80
C ARG A 310 85.56 -65.83 -44.61
N LEU A 311 85.68 -67.17 -44.63
CA LEU A 311 85.23 -68.06 -43.55
C LEU A 311 86.31 -68.40 -42.52
N SER A 312 87.61 -68.19 -42.85
CA SER A 312 88.74 -68.33 -41.93
C SER A 312 89.12 -67.03 -41.20
N ALA A 313 88.54 -65.89 -41.60
CA ALA A 313 88.61 -64.67 -40.83
C ALA A 313 87.95 -64.91 -39.45
N PRO A 314 88.65 -64.70 -38.33
CA PRO A 314 88.08 -64.92 -37.00
C PRO A 314 86.90 -63.97 -36.78
N SER A 315 85.67 -64.50 -36.79
CA SER A 315 84.50 -63.75 -36.35
C SER A 315 84.36 -63.90 -34.83
N GLY A 316 84.42 -62.78 -34.11
CA GLY A 316 84.34 -62.76 -32.64
C GLY A 316 82.97 -63.15 -32.05
N VAL A 317 82.07 -63.69 -32.89
CA VAL A 317 80.65 -63.96 -32.61
C VAL A 317 80.37 -65.46 -32.46
N ARG A 318 81.24 -66.34 -32.99
CA ARG A 318 81.04 -67.80 -32.89
C ARG A 318 81.07 -68.25 -31.43
N GLY A 319 79.99 -68.88 -30.95
CA GLY A 319 79.84 -69.37 -29.58
C GLY A 319 79.29 -68.35 -28.56
N ARG A 320 78.86 -67.15 -28.98
CA ARG A 320 78.28 -66.10 -28.09
C ARG A 320 76.84 -65.72 -28.46
N GLU A 321 76.14 -66.56 -29.21
CA GLU A 321 74.81 -66.27 -29.78
C GLU A 321 73.73 -65.96 -28.73
N GLU A 322 73.71 -66.71 -27.62
CA GLU A 322 72.80 -66.44 -26.50
C GLU A 322 73.15 -65.15 -25.75
N ALA A 323 74.44 -64.90 -25.49
CA ALA A 323 74.89 -63.68 -24.82
C ALA A 323 74.62 -62.42 -25.66
N LEU A 324 74.78 -62.50 -26.98
CA LEU A 324 74.46 -61.42 -27.91
C LEU A 324 72.95 -61.20 -28.04
N SER A 325 72.13 -62.26 -28.04
CA SER A 325 70.67 -62.12 -28.08
C SER A 325 70.11 -61.48 -26.81
N GLN A 326 70.63 -61.85 -25.64
CA GLN A 326 70.27 -61.23 -24.36
C GLN A 326 70.74 -59.77 -24.28
N ALA A 327 71.96 -59.46 -24.76
CA ALA A 327 72.46 -58.10 -24.84
C ALA A 327 71.64 -57.23 -25.82
N LEU A 328 71.20 -57.79 -26.96
CA LEU A 328 70.34 -57.11 -27.92
C LEU A 328 68.95 -56.84 -27.34
N ALA A 329 68.37 -57.80 -26.61
CA ALA A 329 67.07 -57.62 -25.93
C ALA A 329 67.14 -56.55 -24.83
N ALA A 330 68.20 -56.55 -24.02
CA ALA A 330 68.43 -55.51 -23.01
C ALA A 330 68.68 -54.13 -23.67
N TYR A 331 69.37 -54.10 -24.81
CA TYR A 331 69.60 -52.87 -25.57
C TYR A 331 68.31 -52.34 -26.21
N THR A 332 67.45 -53.19 -26.77
CA THR A 332 66.18 -52.75 -27.38
C THR A 332 65.20 -52.23 -26.33
N GLU A 333 65.09 -52.87 -25.17
CA GLU A 333 64.31 -52.35 -24.04
C GLU A 333 64.86 -51.01 -23.53
N GLY A 334 66.19 -50.91 -23.32
CA GLY A 334 66.84 -49.67 -22.90
C GLY A 334 66.69 -48.53 -23.92
N ALA A 335 66.82 -48.84 -25.21
CA ALA A 335 66.66 -47.87 -26.29
C ALA A 335 65.21 -47.39 -26.42
N ALA A 336 64.22 -48.26 -26.20
CA ALA A 336 62.81 -47.87 -26.18
C ALA A 336 62.51 -46.90 -25.02
N LEU A 337 63.05 -47.16 -23.83
CA LEU A 337 62.91 -46.28 -22.66
C LEU A 337 63.60 -44.92 -22.87
N LEU A 338 64.79 -44.90 -23.48
CA LEU A 338 65.50 -43.67 -23.82
C LEU A 338 64.76 -42.85 -24.89
N ARG A 339 64.18 -43.50 -25.91
CA ARG A 339 63.34 -42.84 -26.92
C ARG A 339 62.06 -42.25 -26.32
N ALA A 340 61.49 -42.89 -25.29
CA ALA A 340 60.30 -42.40 -24.58
C ALA A 340 60.60 -41.35 -23.48
N LEU A 341 61.87 -41.09 -23.15
CA LEU A 341 62.24 -40.16 -22.09
C LEU A 341 61.87 -38.68 -22.41
N PRO A 342 62.10 -38.15 -23.63
CA PRO A 342 61.74 -36.78 -23.96
C PRO A 342 60.22 -36.55 -23.89
N SER A 343 59.41 -37.47 -24.39
CA SER A 343 57.95 -37.37 -24.33
C SER A 343 57.42 -37.43 -22.90
N ARG A 344 58.00 -38.28 -22.05
CA ARG A 344 57.67 -38.32 -20.61
C ARG A 344 58.08 -37.04 -19.87
N ARG A 345 59.24 -36.45 -20.19
CA ARG A 345 59.67 -35.15 -19.64
C ARG A 345 58.75 -34.01 -20.09
N ALA A 346 58.36 -33.98 -21.37
CA ALA A 346 57.41 -33.01 -21.89
C ALA A 346 56.03 -33.14 -21.23
N ALA A 347 55.54 -34.37 -21.05
CA ALA A 347 54.28 -34.62 -20.34
C ALA A 347 54.35 -34.17 -18.87
N LEU A 348 55.47 -34.40 -18.17
CA LEU A 348 55.67 -33.92 -16.81
C LEU A 348 55.69 -32.38 -16.74
N ALA A 349 56.40 -31.72 -17.66
CA ALA A 349 56.48 -30.26 -17.72
C ALA A 349 55.12 -29.62 -18.03
N GLU A 350 54.34 -30.19 -18.94
CA GLU A 350 52.99 -29.72 -19.22
C GLU A 350 52.06 -29.92 -18.02
N LYS A 351 52.19 -31.05 -17.29
CA LYS A 351 51.44 -31.25 -16.04
C LYS A 351 51.84 -30.26 -14.95
N GLN A 352 53.13 -29.94 -14.82
CA GLN A 352 53.60 -28.89 -13.90
C GLN A 352 53.05 -27.51 -14.28
N ARG A 353 53.07 -27.16 -15.57
CA ARG A 353 52.51 -25.90 -16.08
C ARG A 353 51.01 -25.80 -15.84
N GLN A 354 50.27 -26.90 -16.01
CA GLN A 354 48.84 -26.97 -15.70
C GLN A 354 48.55 -26.71 -14.22
N VAL A 355 49.37 -27.24 -13.32
CA VAL A 355 49.26 -26.98 -11.88
C VAL A 355 49.56 -25.52 -11.55
N GLU A 356 50.61 -24.93 -12.13
CA GLU A 356 50.96 -23.52 -11.92
C GLU A 356 49.89 -22.56 -12.47
N LEU A 357 49.33 -22.84 -13.64
CA LEU A 357 48.21 -22.09 -14.22
C LEU A 357 46.97 -22.16 -13.32
N ALA A 358 46.61 -23.36 -12.83
CA ALA A 358 45.49 -23.54 -11.92
C ALA A 358 45.68 -22.79 -10.59
N LEU A 359 46.90 -22.76 -10.05
CA LEU A 359 47.24 -21.99 -8.84
C LEU A 359 47.11 -20.48 -9.07
N ARG A 360 47.56 -19.98 -10.23
CA ARG A 360 47.37 -18.57 -10.63
C ARG A 360 45.91 -18.21 -10.82
N GLU A 361 45.10 -19.07 -11.43
CA GLU A 361 43.66 -18.86 -11.59
C GLU A 361 42.90 -18.81 -10.25
N LEU A 362 43.38 -19.57 -9.25
CA LEU A 362 42.85 -19.53 -7.89
C LEU A 362 43.32 -18.30 -7.09
N GLY A 363 44.28 -17.53 -7.63
CA GLY A 363 44.83 -16.34 -6.98
C GLY A 363 45.62 -16.64 -5.71
N LEU A 364 46.08 -17.89 -5.54
CA LEU A 364 46.86 -18.32 -4.39
C LEU A 364 48.36 -18.09 -4.70
N PRO A 365 49.08 -17.23 -3.95
CA PRO A 365 50.51 -17.02 -4.13
C PRO A 365 51.31 -18.12 -3.44
N VAL A 366 51.05 -19.38 -3.79
CA VAL A 366 51.71 -20.56 -3.21
C VAL A 366 52.15 -21.52 -4.30
N ASP A 367 53.34 -22.09 -4.15
CA ASP A 367 53.87 -23.12 -5.04
C ASP A 367 53.29 -24.50 -4.69
N GLY A 368 53.50 -25.51 -5.54
CA GLY A 368 53.02 -26.88 -5.32
C GLY A 368 53.31 -27.46 -3.91
N PRO A 369 54.54 -27.34 -3.37
CA PRO A 369 54.85 -27.74 -1.99
C PRO A 369 54.12 -26.91 -0.94
N GLY A 370 53.91 -25.61 -1.20
CA GLY A 370 53.16 -24.70 -0.33
C GLY A 370 51.67 -25.07 -0.25
N LEU A 371 51.07 -25.51 -1.36
CA LEU A 371 49.68 -26.02 -1.39
C LEU A 371 49.52 -27.26 -0.48
N LEU A 372 50.49 -28.16 -0.49
CA LEU A 372 50.47 -29.37 0.34
C LEU A 372 50.68 -29.08 1.83
N ALA A 373 51.25 -27.92 2.16
CA ALA A 373 51.46 -27.46 3.52
C ALA A 373 50.23 -26.72 4.12
N LEU A 374 49.22 -26.39 3.30
CA LEU A 374 47.98 -25.78 3.77
C LEU A 374 47.07 -26.82 4.42
N ASP A 375 46.50 -26.46 5.57
CA ASP A 375 45.54 -27.31 6.26
C ASP A 375 44.15 -27.18 5.61
N LEU A 376 43.92 -27.98 4.57
CA LEU A 376 42.65 -28.07 3.83
C LEU A 376 41.69 -29.11 4.45
N SER A 377 41.82 -29.39 5.74
CA SER A 377 40.97 -30.35 6.45
C SER A 377 39.49 -29.94 6.41
N VAL A 378 38.61 -30.95 6.46
CA VAL A 378 37.15 -30.72 6.44
C VAL A 378 36.71 -29.85 7.63
N SER A 379 37.34 -30.03 8.80
CA SER A 379 37.08 -29.22 10.00
C SER A 379 37.38 -27.73 9.79
N VAL A 380 38.55 -27.40 9.22
CA VAL A 380 38.96 -26.02 8.93
C VAL A 380 38.04 -25.38 7.88
N ARG A 381 37.56 -26.17 6.93
CA ARG A 381 36.61 -25.68 5.93
C ARG A 381 35.27 -25.31 6.57
N VAL A 382 34.75 -26.13 7.48
CA VAL A 382 33.48 -25.86 8.18
C VAL A 382 33.61 -24.62 9.05
N THR A 383 34.71 -24.46 9.80
CA THR A 383 34.93 -23.27 10.64
C THR A 383 35.07 -21.99 9.81
N LEU A 384 35.76 -22.05 8.66
CA LEU A 384 35.83 -20.92 7.72
C LEU A 384 34.48 -20.59 7.07
N GLU A 385 33.68 -21.60 6.71
CA GLU A 385 32.33 -21.40 6.17
C GLU A 385 31.40 -20.76 7.23
N GLU A 386 31.48 -21.18 8.49
CA GLU A 386 30.73 -20.60 9.62
C GLU A 386 31.15 -19.16 9.93
N LEU A 387 32.46 -18.89 9.99
CA LEU A 387 32.97 -17.52 10.19
C LEU A 387 32.62 -16.60 9.02
N ALA A 388 32.67 -17.10 7.79
CA ALA A 388 32.26 -16.32 6.61
C ALA A 388 30.76 -15.98 6.66
N LEU A 389 29.91 -16.89 7.14
CA LEU A 389 28.48 -16.62 7.36
C LEU A 389 28.27 -15.57 8.45
N ARG A 390 28.96 -15.69 9.60
CA ARG A 390 28.89 -14.72 10.71
C ARG A 390 29.38 -13.33 10.27
N LEU A 391 30.50 -13.26 9.55
CA LEU A 391 31.04 -12.01 9.01
C LEU A 391 30.09 -11.40 7.97
N GLY A 392 29.55 -12.22 7.06
CA GLY A 392 28.56 -11.76 6.09
C GLY A 392 27.29 -11.21 6.75
N ALA A 393 26.82 -11.84 7.83
CA ALA A 393 25.68 -11.34 8.60
C ALA A 393 26.01 -10.02 9.32
N ALA A 394 27.21 -9.89 9.89
CA ALA A 394 27.67 -8.66 10.54
C ALA A 394 27.83 -7.50 9.55
N GLU A 395 28.37 -7.75 8.34
CA GLU A 395 28.46 -6.74 7.28
C GLU A 395 27.08 -6.24 6.82
N VAL A 396 26.10 -7.15 6.73
CA VAL A 396 24.72 -6.77 6.40
C VAL A 396 24.11 -5.95 7.52
N ALA A 397 24.23 -6.40 8.78
CA ALA A 397 23.72 -5.69 9.94
C ALA A 397 24.33 -4.29 10.08
N HIS A 398 25.63 -4.12 9.83
CA HIS A 398 26.29 -2.83 9.83
C HIS A 398 25.74 -1.90 8.74
N ARG A 399 25.56 -2.38 7.50
CA ARG A 399 24.93 -1.58 6.43
C ARG A 399 23.49 -1.19 6.74
N GLU A 400 22.72 -2.10 7.34
CA GLU A 400 21.34 -1.81 7.76
C GLU A 400 21.30 -0.75 8.86
N ALA A 401 22.22 -0.84 9.83
CA ALA A 401 22.39 0.16 10.88
C ALA A 401 22.79 1.52 10.31
N GLU A 402 23.76 1.59 9.39
CA GLU A 402 24.16 2.82 8.71
C GLU A 402 22.98 3.44 7.96
N GLY A 403 22.19 2.62 7.26
CA GLY A 403 20.98 3.05 6.57
C GLY A 403 19.87 3.53 7.51
N ALA A 404 19.74 2.95 8.70
CA ALA A 404 18.82 3.43 9.73
C ALA A 404 19.29 4.78 10.32
N TRP A 405 20.58 4.91 10.62
CA TRP A 405 21.17 6.16 11.12
C TRP A 405 21.03 7.30 10.13
N ALA A 406 21.34 7.07 8.84
CA ALA A 406 21.17 8.08 7.79
C ALA A 406 19.71 8.57 7.67
N ARG A 407 18.73 7.67 7.81
CA ARG A 407 17.31 8.04 7.83
C ARG A 407 16.95 8.88 9.06
N ALA A 408 17.46 8.54 10.23
CA ALA A 408 17.24 9.31 11.46
C ALA A 408 17.85 10.72 11.38
N VAL A 409 19.08 10.84 10.84
CA VAL A 409 19.72 12.14 10.59
C VAL A 409 18.89 12.99 9.63
N SER A 410 18.44 12.42 8.50
CA SER A 410 17.62 13.15 7.53
C SER A 410 16.29 13.63 8.11
N GLU A 411 15.67 12.86 8.99
CA GLU A 411 14.43 13.26 9.65
C GLU A 411 14.67 14.39 10.67
N ARG A 412 15.76 14.34 11.45
CA ARG A 412 16.15 15.45 12.32
C ARG A 412 16.38 16.73 11.51
N GLU A 413 17.16 16.66 10.42
CA GLU A 413 17.46 17.82 9.58
C GLU A 413 16.20 18.41 8.93
N ARG A 414 15.25 17.56 8.52
CA ARG A 414 13.94 18.00 8.03
C ARG A 414 13.19 18.80 9.10
N LEU A 415 13.18 18.32 10.34
CA LEU A 415 12.54 18.99 11.47
C LEU A 415 13.26 20.27 11.89
N ASP A 416 14.60 20.32 11.85
CA ASP A 416 15.39 21.53 12.04
C ASP A 416 15.00 22.61 11.02
N GLY A 417 14.88 22.24 9.75
CA GLY A 417 14.41 23.14 8.70
C GLY A 417 12.97 23.63 8.90
N ALA A 418 12.08 22.77 9.41
CA ALA A 418 10.70 23.15 9.73
C ALA A 418 10.64 24.13 10.92
N LEU A 419 11.37 23.84 12.01
CA LEU A 419 11.48 24.71 13.17
C LEU A 419 12.05 26.09 12.79
N ALA A 420 13.11 26.13 11.99
CA ALA A 420 13.70 27.39 11.53
C ALA A 420 12.71 28.27 10.74
N ARG A 421 11.84 27.66 9.91
CA ARG A 421 10.79 28.39 9.18
C ARG A 421 9.73 28.94 10.12
N VAL A 422 9.26 28.12 11.05
CA VAL A 422 8.24 28.53 12.04
C VAL A 422 8.77 29.63 12.96
N ASP A 423 10.02 29.51 13.44
CA ASP A 423 10.66 30.54 14.27
C ASP A 423 10.90 31.84 13.49
N ALA A 424 11.27 31.76 12.21
CA ALA A 424 11.37 32.93 11.35
C ALA A 424 10.01 33.63 11.19
N GLU A 425 8.93 32.90 10.90
CA GLU A 425 7.59 33.49 10.79
C GLU A 425 7.12 34.09 12.13
N LEU A 426 7.36 33.40 13.25
CA LEU A 426 7.06 33.88 14.60
C LEU A 426 7.78 35.19 14.95
N SER A 427 9.01 35.38 14.48
CA SER A 427 9.78 36.61 14.72
C SER A 427 9.20 37.84 14.02
N THR A 428 8.44 37.64 12.94
CA THR A 428 7.81 38.74 12.18
C THR A 428 6.46 39.19 12.77
N LEU A 429 5.85 38.37 13.64
CA LEU A 429 4.53 38.63 14.21
C LEU A 429 4.63 39.32 15.59
N PRO A 430 3.88 40.41 15.83
CA PRO A 430 3.93 41.16 17.09
C PRO A 430 3.41 40.36 18.29
N GLU A 431 3.90 40.68 19.49
CA GLU A 431 3.55 40.01 20.76
C GLU A 431 2.25 40.57 21.37
N GLU A 432 1.12 40.37 20.69
CA GLU A 432 -0.18 40.77 21.20
C GLU A 432 -1.03 39.56 21.59
N ARG A 433 -1.70 39.63 22.75
CA ARG A 433 -2.59 38.56 23.22
C ARG A 433 -3.96 38.68 22.55
N ALA A 434 -4.40 37.63 21.87
CA ALA A 434 -5.72 37.61 21.22
C ALA A 434 -6.87 37.91 22.20
N SER A 435 -6.74 37.56 23.48
CA SER A 435 -7.73 37.87 24.52
C SER A 435 -7.93 39.37 24.74
N ARG A 436 -6.86 40.18 24.72
CA ARG A 436 -6.95 41.64 24.83
C ARG A 436 -7.62 42.24 23.60
N ILE A 437 -7.30 41.75 22.41
CA ILE A 437 -7.88 42.24 21.15
C ILE A 437 -9.39 41.92 21.10
N ARG A 438 -9.79 40.71 21.51
CA ARG A 438 -11.21 40.33 21.63
C ARG A 438 -11.96 41.19 22.65
N GLN A 439 -11.31 41.55 23.77
CA GLN A 439 -11.90 42.47 24.75
C GLN A 439 -12.15 43.86 24.14
N GLN A 440 -11.20 44.38 23.35
CA GLN A 440 -11.35 45.65 22.63
C GLN A 440 -12.46 45.59 21.57
N GLN A 441 -12.56 44.50 20.80
CA GLN A 441 -13.67 44.29 19.85
C GLN A 441 -15.04 44.24 20.55
N ALA A 442 -15.13 43.53 21.69
CA ALA A 442 -16.36 43.47 22.47
C ALA A 442 -16.75 44.84 23.03
N GLY A 443 -15.77 45.64 23.49
CA GLY A 443 -15.98 47.03 23.90
C GLY A 443 -16.49 47.91 22.75
N LEU A 444 -15.96 47.72 21.55
CA LEU A 444 -16.36 48.45 20.34
C LEU A 444 -17.79 48.08 19.89
N GLY A 445 -18.15 46.80 19.99
CA GLY A 445 -19.53 46.33 19.80
C GLY A 445 -20.50 46.93 20.82
N ARG A 446 -20.14 46.95 22.11
CA ARG A 446 -20.92 47.61 23.17
C ARG A 446 -21.08 49.11 22.92
N LEU A 447 -20.03 49.79 22.44
CA LEU A 447 -20.11 51.23 22.18
C LEU A 447 -21.12 51.54 21.07
N ARG A 448 -21.19 50.71 20.03
CA ARG A 448 -22.20 50.83 18.96
C ARG A 448 -23.61 50.67 19.49
N THR A 449 -23.86 49.65 20.31
CA THR A 449 -25.20 49.39 20.86
C THR A 449 -25.64 50.52 21.77
N VAL A 450 -24.77 50.97 22.68
CA VAL A 450 -25.07 52.07 23.61
C VAL A 450 -25.31 53.39 22.87
N ARG A 451 -24.53 53.69 21.82
CA ARG A 451 -24.76 54.91 21.01
C ARG A 451 -26.09 54.88 20.27
N ALA A 452 -26.46 53.74 19.67
CA ALA A 452 -27.74 53.57 19.01
C ALA A 452 -28.91 53.66 20.01
N GLU A 453 -28.74 53.17 21.24
CA GLU A 453 -29.73 53.31 22.31
C GLU A 453 -29.86 54.76 22.81
N MET A 454 -28.76 55.50 22.91
CA MET A 454 -28.79 56.94 23.23
C MET A 454 -29.52 57.75 22.15
N GLU A 455 -29.27 57.46 20.86
CA GLU A 455 -29.98 58.12 19.75
C GLU A 455 -31.50 57.86 19.83
N ARG A 456 -31.91 56.59 20.02
CA ARG A 456 -33.32 56.23 20.20
C ARG A 456 -33.95 56.90 21.43
N LEU A 457 -33.24 56.99 22.55
CA LEU A 457 -33.73 57.69 23.73
C LEU A 457 -33.89 59.19 23.51
N SER A 458 -32.97 59.81 22.77
CA SER A 458 -33.06 61.23 22.43
C SER A 458 -34.30 61.51 21.56
N GLU A 459 -34.63 60.62 20.62
CA GLU A 459 -35.84 60.70 19.80
C GLU A 459 -37.11 60.51 20.64
N GLN A 460 -37.13 59.50 21.51
CA GLN A 460 -38.26 59.24 22.42
C GLN A 460 -38.51 60.43 23.37
N ARG A 461 -37.42 61.02 23.90
CA ARG A 461 -37.49 62.20 24.75
C ARG A 461 -38.02 63.41 23.99
N ALA A 462 -37.55 63.65 22.76
CA ALA A 462 -38.04 64.74 21.92
C ALA A 462 -39.53 64.60 21.59
N GLU A 463 -40.00 63.38 21.31
CA GLU A 463 -41.41 63.09 21.04
C GLU A 463 -42.29 63.31 22.28
N LEU A 464 -41.87 62.81 23.44
CA LEU A 464 -42.59 63.04 24.70
C LEU A 464 -42.60 64.53 25.10
N HIS A 465 -41.55 65.28 24.78
CA HIS A 465 -41.51 66.72 25.01
C HIS A 465 -42.54 67.46 24.14
N ARG A 466 -42.66 67.09 22.87
CA ARG A 466 -43.71 67.62 21.97
C ARG A 466 -45.11 67.28 22.46
N GLN A 467 -45.32 66.05 22.96
CA GLN A 467 -46.60 65.63 23.54
C GLN A 467 -46.93 66.45 24.79
N PHE A 468 -45.95 66.66 25.66
CA PHE A 468 -46.10 67.49 26.85
C PHE A 468 -46.44 68.96 26.52
N GLU A 469 -45.77 69.55 25.52
CA GLU A 469 -46.06 70.91 25.05
C GLU A 469 -47.44 71.04 24.40
N SER A 470 -47.89 70.02 23.66
CA SER A 470 -49.23 70.03 23.03
C SER A 470 -50.36 69.95 24.06
N VAL A 471 -50.20 69.19 25.14
CA VAL A 471 -51.16 69.14 26.26
C VAL A 471 -51.23 70.49 27.00
N ARG A 472 -50.07 71.16 27.15
CA ARG A 472 -49.96 72.46 27.82
C ARG A 472 -50.60 73.61 27.03
N THR A 473 -50.54 73.57 25.70
CA THR A 473 -50.96 74.67 24.82
C THR A 473 -52.45 74.67 24.45
N GLN A 474 -53.19 73.57 24.65
CA GLN A 474 -54.63 73.46 24.34
C GLN A 474 -55.56 74.20 25.35
N GLY A 475 -55.08 75.26 26.01
CA GLY A 475 -55.56 75.65 27.33
C GLY A 475 -56.05 77.09 27.57
N GLU A 476 -56.27 77.95 26.58
CA GLU A 476 -56.93 79.25 26.82
C GLU A 476 -58.40 79.24 26.37
N PRO A 477 -59.38 79.24 27.31
CA PRO A 477 -60.77 79.49 26.95
C PRO A 477 -61.06 81.00 26.90
N GLN A 478 -61.54 81.50 25.76
CA GLN A 478 -62.25 82.79 25.66
C GLN A 478 -63.61 82.65 26.34
N ALA A 479 -63.79 83.32 27.48
CA ALA A 479 -65.06 83.39 28.18
C ALA A 479 -66.01 84.37 27.47
N THR A 480 -66.87 83.87 26.57
CA THR A 480 -68.03 84.63 26.07
C THR A 480 -69.30 83.83 26.28
N ALA A 481 -69.91 84.00 27.45
CA ALA A 481 -71.33 83.73 27.63
C ALA A 481 -71.91 84.89 28.45
N ALA A 482 -72.57 85.82 27.77
CA ALA A 482 -73.32 86.90 28.40
C ALA A 482 -74.48 86.28 29.22
N VAL A 483 -74.40 86.39 30.54
CA VAL A 483 -75.41 85.84 31.46
C VAL A 483 -76.46 86.91 31.73
N LEU A 484 -77.68 86.71 31.23
CA LEU A 484 -78.86 87.47 31.67
C LEU A 484 -79.13 87.15 33.17
N PRO A 485 -79.23 88.15 34.06
CA PRO A 485 -79.38 87.94 35.50
C PRO A 485 -80.67 87.22 35.89
N THR A 486 -80.60 86.19 36.74
CA THR A 486 -81.72 85.29 37.15
C THR A 486 -82.93 85.95 37.84
N TRP A 487 -82.99 87.28 37.97
CA TRP A 487 -84.10 88.04 38.55
C TRP A 487 -85.12 88.57 37.54
N TRP A 488 -84.92 88.38 36.23
CA TRP A 488 -85.84 88.90 35.21
C TRP A 488 -87.20 88.16 35.18
N VAL A 489 -87.25 86.86 35.51
CA VAL A 489 -88.50 86.06 35.53
C VAL A 489 -89.50 86.54 36.60
N PRO A 490 -89.11 86.75 37.89
CA PRO A 490 -90.03 87.32 38.88
C PRO A 490 -90.43 88.77 38.57
N ALA A 491 -89.58 89.55 37.90
CA ALA A 491 -89.91 90.90 37.46
C ALA A 491 -91.00 90.91 36.37
N VAL A 492 -90.92 90.01 35.38
CA VAL A 492 -91.97 89.85 34.35
C VAL A 492 -93.28 89.36 34.96
N ALA A 493 -93.22 88.44 35.94
CA ALA A 493 -94.41 87.96 36.65
C ALA A 493 -95.16 89.09 37.38
N ALA A 494 -94.45 89.99 38.06
CA ALA A 494 -95.04 91.12 38.76
C ALA A 494 -95.74 92.11 37.80
N VAL A 495 -95.14 92.38 36.64
CA VAL A 495 -95.71 93.26 35.60
C VAL A 495 -96.98 92.67 35.02
N VAL A 496 -97.00 91.36 34.78
CA VAL A 496 -98.17 90.64 34.26
C VAL A 496 -99.34 90.65 35.24
N VAL A 497 -99.06 90.48 36.55
CA VAL A 497 -100.08 90.61 37.60
C VAL A 497 -100.63 92.03 37.68
N ALA A 498 -99.76 93.04 37.61
CA ALA A 498 -100.18 94.44 37.62
C ALA A 498 -101.08 94.78 36.41
N LEU A 499 -100.71 94.32 35.20
CA LEU A 499 -101.51 94.49 33.98
C LEU A 499 -102.88 93.82 34.07
N ALA A 500 -102.94 92.61 34.65
CA ALA A 500 -104.20 91.91 34.82
C ALA A 500 -105.13 92.60 35.84
N VAL A 501 -104.59 93.15 36.93
CA VAL A 501 -105.36 93.95 37.91
C VAL A 501 -105.90 95.23 37.27
N THR A 502 -105.10 95.92 36.44
CA THR A 502 -105.57 97.10 35.70
C THR A 502 -106.64 96.77 34.66
N ALA A 503 -106.51 95.65 33.94
CA ALA A 503 -107.52 95.19 32.99
C ALA A 503 -108.84 94.82 33.68
N TRP A 504 -108.76 94.29 34.90
CA TRP A 504 -109.93 93.94 35.71
C TRP A 504 -110.76 95.17 36.11
N LEU A 505 -110.11 96.29 36.42
CA LEU A 505 -110.76 97.56 36.80
C LEU A 505 -111.41 98.29 35.62
N LEU A 506 -110.88 98.15 34.40
CA LEU A 506 -111.32 98.92 33.22
C LEU A 506 -112.30 98.18 32.30
N ALA A 507 -112.21 96.85 32.20
CA ALA A 507 -112.92 96.06 31.19
C ALA A 507 -113.90 95.00 31.75
N GLY A 508 -114.06 94.94 33.08
CA GLY A 508 -114.96 94.02 33.76
C GLY A 508 -114.39 92.63 34.06
N ASN A 509 -115.11 91.84 34.86
CA ASN A 509 -114.59 90.64 35.54
C ASN A 509 -114.04 89.54 34.62
N VAL A 510 -114.57 89.39 33.40
CA VAL A 510 -114.20 88.28 32.50
C VAL A 510 -112.82 88.52 31.85
N VAL A 511 -112.50 89.77 31.50
CA VAL A 511 -111.24 90.11 30.82
C VAL A 511 -110.06 90.04 31.79
N GLY A 512 -110.23 90.48 33.04
CA GLY A 512 -109.20 90.40 34.08
C GLY A 512 -108.78 88.96 34.41
N ALA A 513 -109.73 88.02 34.47
CA ALA A 513 -109.46 86.61 34.76
C ALA A 513 -108.67 85.90 33.64
N LEU A 514 -108.96 86.22 32.36
CA LEU A 514 -108.24 85.67 31.21
C LEU A 514 -106.78 86.18 31.15
N CYS A 515 -106.54 87.45 31.47
CA CYS A 515 -105.18 88.00 31.54
C CYS A 515 -104.35 87.39 32.68
N LEU A 516 -104.96 87.13 33.84
CA LEU A 516 -104.30 86.45 34.96
C LEU A 516 -103.95 84.99 34.62
N ALA A 517 -104.88 84.26 33.99
CA ALA A 517 -104.66 82.87 33.57
C ALA A 517 -103.57 82.76 32.49
N GLY A 518 -103.62 83.62 31.46
CA GLY A 518 -102.57 83.69 30.43
C GLY A 518 -101.21 84.13 31.00
N GLY A 519 -101.24 85.02 31.99
CA GLY A 519 -100.06 85.49 32.70
C GLY A 519 -99.35 84.40 33.52
N LEU A 520 -100.11 83.63 34.30
CA LEU A 520 -99.59 82.50 35.08
C LEU A 520 -99.01 81.39 34.17
N LEU A 521 -99.61 81.19 33.00
CA LEU A 521 -99.10 80.26 31.99
C LEU A 521 -97.76 80.73 31.41
N LEU A 522 -97.63 82.02 31.10
CA LEU A 522 -96.39 82.61 30.60
C LEU A 522 -95.26 82.53 31.65
N THR A 523 -95.55 82.83 32.91
CA THR A 523 -94.56 82.73 33.99
C THR A 523 -94.14 81.28 34.25
N GLY A 524 -95.07 80.32 34.14
CA GLY A 524 -94.76 78.88 34.22
C GLY A 524 -93.81 78.42 33.10
N VAL A 525 -94.00 78.89 31.87
CA VAL A 525 -93.11 78.58 30.72
C VAL A 525 -91.72 79.20 30.90
N LEU A 526 -91.64 80.44 31.40
CA LEU A 526 -90.38 81.13 31.64
C LEU A 526 -89.57 80.50 32.78
N GLU A 527 -90.22 80.00 33.83
CA GLU A 527 -89.55 79.29 34.93
C GLU A 527 -89.02 77.91 34.49
N LEU A 528 -89.73 77.23 33.57
CA LEU A 528 -89.24 75.98 32.98
C LEU A 528 -88.00 76.21 32.10
N ALA A 529 -87.96 77.33 31.36
CA ALA A 529 -86.80 77.75 30.59
C ALA A 529 -85.60 78.07 31.50
N ARG A 530 -85.84 78.75 32.62
CA ARG A 530 -84.81 79.01 33.64
C ARG A 530 -84.17 77.73 34.16
N ARG A 531 -84.98 76.75 34.58
CA ARG A 531 -84.48 75.46 35.09
C ARG A 531 -83.63 74.70 34.06
N ARG A 532 -84.01 74.74 32.77
CA ARG A 532 -83.21 74.12 31.70
C ARG A 532 -81.84 74.79 31.52
N VAL A 533 -81.75 76.12 31.64
CA VAL A 533 -80.49 76.86 31.53
C VAL A 533 -79.58 76.61 32.72
N GLU A 534 -80.13 76.52 33.94
CA GLU A 534 -79.36 76.18 35.15
C GLU A 534 -78.77 74.76 35.04
N THR A 535 -79.56 73.76 34.61
CA THR A 535 -79.03 72.39 34.39
C THR A 535 -77.97 72.31 33.29
N ALA A 536 -78.06 73.16 32.25
CA ALA A 536 -77.06 73.21 31.19
C ALA A 536 -75.75 73.87 31.69
N ARG A 537 -75.85 74.83 32.61
CA ARG A 537 -74.70 75.52 33.22
C ARG A 537 -73.92 74.60 34.17
N ASP A 538 -74.62 73.85 35.00
CA ASP A 538 -73.98 72.91 35.93
C ASP A 538 -73.27 71.76 35.17
N ALA A 539 -73.89 71.26 34.09
CA ALA A 539 -73.28 70.27 33.20
C ALA A 539 -72.01 70.80 32.51
N ASP A 540 -71.98 72.07 32.11
CA ASP A 540 -70.82 72.69 31.44
C ASP A 540 -69.67 72.96 32.43
N VAL A 541 -69.99 73.35 33.67
CA VAL A 541 -69.01 73.53 34.76
C VAL A 541 -68.39 72.19 35.19
N GLU A 542 -69.20 71.12 35.28
CA GLU A 542 -68.69 69.78 35.56
C GLU A 542 -67.83 69.24 34.41
N ALA A 543 -68.23 69.48 33.15
CA ALA A 543 -67.43 69.12 31.98
C ALA A 543 -66.08 69.86 31.95
N GLN A 544 -66.03 71.14 32.36
CA GLN A 544 -64.78 71.89 32.48
C GLN A 544 -63.87 71.33 33.60
N ARG A 545 -64.42 71.00 34.77
CA ARG A 545 -63.66 70.41 35.89
C ARG A 545 -63.12 69.00 35.56
N ALA A 546 -63.88 68.21 34.79
CA ALA A 546 -63.43 66.89 34.33
C ALA A 546 -62.27 67.01 33.32
N ARG A 547 -62.33 67.98 32.39
CA ARG A 547 -61.23 68.27 31.45
C ARG A 547 -59.96 68.74 32.15
N GLN A 548 -60.07 69.55 33.20
CA GLN A 548 -58.92 69.98 34.01
C GLN A 548 -58.26 68.83 34.76
N ARG A 549 -59.05 67.93 35.39
CA ARG A 549 -58.53 66.75 36.07
C ARG A 549 -57.82 65.78 35.12
N TRP A 550 -58.40 65.55 33.94
CA TRP A 550 -57.77 64.72 32.91
C TRP A 550 -56.41 65.30 32.48
N ARG A 551 -56.31 66.62 32.27
CA ARG A 551 -55.05 67.29 31.93
C ARG A 551 -53.98 67.15 33.01
N GLN A 552 -54.33 67.38 34.28
CA GLN A 552 -53.38 67.24 35.38
C GLN A 552 -52.84 65.82 35.47
N GLN A 553 -53.70 64.81 35.32
CA GLN A 553 -53.27 63.41 35.29
C GLN A 553 -52.36 63.10 34.10
N GLU A 554 -52.65 63.65 32.92
CA GLU A 554 -51.84 63.42 31.72
C GLU A 554 -50.49 64.15 31.78
N GLU A 555 -50.44 65.36 32.34
CA GLU A 555 -49.19 66.08 32.61
C GLU A 555 -48.30 65.32 33.62
N GLU A 556 -48.89 64.78 34.70
CA GLU A 556 -48.15 64.01 35.70
C GLU A 556 -47.58 62.71 35.11
N ARG A 557 -48.35 62.01 34.26
CA ARG A 557 -47.89 60.81 33.54
C ARG A 557 -46.72 61.13 32.61
N LEU A 558 -46.83 62.18 31.80
CA LEU A 558 -45.78 62.60 30.87
C LEU A 558 -44.52 63.07 31.61
N ARG A 559 -44.66 63.78 32.75
CA ARG A 559 -43.53 64.14 33.62
C ARG A 559 -42.83 62.91 34.21
N ALA A 560 -43.58 61.94 34.71
CA ALA A 560 -43.01 60.70 35.23
C ALA A 560 -42.25 59.91 34.14
N ALA A 561 -42.79 59.85 32.92
CA ALA A 561 -42.12 59.24 31.77
C ALA A 561 -40.81 59.95 31.39
N LEU A 562 -40.80 61.29 31.36
CA LEU A 562 -39.60 62.08 31.09
C LEU A 562 -38.52 61.88 32.16
N MET A 563 -38.89 61.81 33.44
CA MET A 563 -37.96 61.49 34.52
C MET A 563 -37.36 60.07 34.38
N GLY A 564 -38.19 59.09 34.01
CA GLY A 564 -37.72 57.72 33.73
C GLY A 564 -36.70 57.66 32.59
N LEU A 565 -36.89 58.45 31.52
CA LEU A 565 -35.94 58.55 30.42
C LEU A 565 -34.62 59.23 30.85
N SER A 566 -34.66 60.26 31.68
CA SER A 566 -33.44 60.93 32.17
C SER A 566 -32.55 60.00 33.02
N ALA A 567 -33.16 59.15 33.87
CA ALA A 567 -32.42 58.16 34.65
C ALA A 567 -31.80 57.07 33.75
N ARG A 568 -32.49 56.68 32.68
CA ARG A 568 -31.98 55.74 31.67
C ARG A 568 -30.79 56.34 30.90
N GLU A 569 -30.84 57.63 30.61
CA GLU A 569 -29.79 58.39 29.92
C GLU A 569 -28.49 58.45 30.75
N GLU A 570 -28.58 58.71 32.06
CA GLU A 570 -27.40 58.67 32.95
C GLU A 570 -26.75 57.29 33.00
N LEU A 571 -27.56 56.22 33.01
CA LEU A 571 -27.07 54.85 33.08
C LEU A 571 -26.34 54.47 31.78
N LEU A 572 -26.91 54.81 30.62
CA LEU A 572 -26.26 54.62 29.32
C LEU A 572 -25.03 55.51 29.15
N HIS A 573 -25.00 56.70 29.72
CA HIS A 573 -23.80 57.54 29.70
C HIS A 573 -22.63 56.89 30.45
N ARG A 574 -22.90 56.23 31.59
CA ARG A 574 -21.89 55.43 32.30
C ARG A 574 -21.42 54.22 31.51
N GLU A 575 -22.33 53.52 30.83
CA GLU A 575 -21.99 52.40 29.94
C GLU A 575 -21.22 52.84 28.69
N LEU A 576 -21.49 54.04 28.17
CA LEU A 576 -20.76 54.62 27.05
C LEU A 576 -19.30 54.90 27.45
N LEU A 577 -19.07 55.44 28.65
CA LEU A 577 -17.73 55.69 29.20
C LEU A 577 -16.94 54.38 29.37
N SER A 578 -17.56 53.34 29.93
CA SER A 578 -16.88 52.05 30.10
C SER A 578 -16.58 51.40 28.75
N ALA A 579 -17.54 51.35 27.83
CA ALA A 579 -17.35 50.79 26.49
C ALA A 579 -16.28 51.55 25.68
N ALA A 580 -16.19 52.87 25.82
CA ALA A 580 -15.17 53.69 25.16
C ALA A 580 -13.76 53.36 25.67
N SER A 581 -13.62 53.24 26.99
CA SER A 581 -12.36 52.86 27.62
C SER A 581 -11.90 51.46 27.21
N GLU A 582 -12.84 50.50 27.13
CA GLU A 582 -12.57 49.13 26.71
C GLU A 582 -12.19 49.02 25.23
N ALA A 583 -12.80 49.85 24.36
CA ALA A 583 -12.47 49.92 22.94
C ALA A 583 -11.16 50.68 22.66
N GLY A 584 -10.62 51.41 23.66
CA GLY A 584 -9.46 52.27 23.50
C GLY A 584 -9.75 53.49 22.61
N LEU A 585 -10.98 54.00 22.66
CA LEU A 585 -11.47 55.14 21.87
C LEU A 585 -11.94 56.27 22.78
N ASN A 586 -11.85 57.50 22.29
CA ASN A 586 -12.39 58.67 22.98
C ASN A 586 -13.90 58.81 22.73
N LEU A 587 -14.62 59.48 23.65
CA LEU A 587 -16.08 59.71 23.57
C LEU A 587 -16.54 60.43 22.29
N VAL A 588 -15.64 61.17 21.65
CA VAL A 588 -15.92 61.95 20.43
C VAL A 588 -15.72 61.11 19.15
N ALA A 589 -15.31 59.84 19.28
CA ALA A 589 -15.06 58.98 18.13
C ALA A 589 -16.28 58.91 17.21
N THR A 590 -16.08 59.15 15.92
CA THR A 590 -17.12 59.08 14.90
C THR A 590 -17.40 57.62 14.51
N ALA A 591 -18.49 57.39 13.76
CA ALA A 591 -18.75 56.08 13.16
C ALA A 591 -17.60 55.61 12.25
N ALA A 592 -16.91 56.55 11.58
CA ALA A 592 -15.73 56.27 10.76
C ALA A 592 -14.52 55.84 11.62
N ASP A 593 -14.26 56.52 12.73
CA ASP A 593 -13.18 56.14 13.67
C ASP A 593 -13.39 54.75 14.25
N MET A 594 -14.64 54.42 14.56
CA MET A 594 -15.03 53.08 15.01
C MET A 594 -14.83 52.00 13.95
N ALA A 595 -15.18 52.28 12.69
CA ALA A 595 -14.96 51.36 11.57
C ALA A 595 -13.46 51.17 11.29
N ALA A 596 -12.67 52.24 11.31
CA ALA A 596 -11.22 52.18 11.15
C ALA A 596 -10.57 51.37 12.28
N ARG A 597 -11.01 51.59 13.53
CA ARG A 597 -10.50 50.84 14.69
C ARG A 597 -10.90 49.36 14.64
N GLU A 598 -12.10 49.04 14.17
CA GLU A 598 -12.53 47.65 13.96
C GLU A 598 -11.67 46.93 12.91
N ALA A 599 -11.35 47.59 11.79
CA ALA A 599 -10.48 47.02 10.77
C ALA A 599 -9.07 46.73 11.31
N VAL A 600 -8.49 47.66 12.08
CA VAL A 600 -7.18 47.46 12.75
C VAL A 600 -7.24 46.31 13.76
N LEU A 601 -8.31 46.22 14.56
CA LEU A 601 -8.47 45.15 15.54
C LEU A 601 -8.70 43.79 14.87
N ALA A 602 -9.38 43.74 13.72
CA ALA A 602 -9.59 42.51 12.97
C ALA A 602 -8.27 41.94 12.42
N ASP A 603 -7.45 42.80 11.78
CA ASP A 603 -6.12 42.43 11.29
C ASP A 603 -5.16 42.06 12.44
N ALA A 604 -5.20 42.79 13.55
CA ALA A 604 -4.44 42.43 14.76
C ALA A 604 -4.88 41.07 15.33
N LEU A 605 -6.18 40.76 15.34
CA LEU A 605 -6.70 39.49 15.83
C LEU A 605 -6.27 38.32 14.93
N GLU A 606 -6.27 38.52 13.61
CA GLU A 606 -5.80 37.53 12.65
C GLU A 606 -4.31 37.22 12.86
N ARG A 607 -3.47 38.26 12.98
CA ARG A 607 -2.04 38.11 13.27
C ARG A 607 -1.78 37.43 14.62
N ALA A 608 -2.52 37.80 15.66
CA ALA A 608 -2.41 37.17 16.98
C ALA A 608 -2.87 35.70 16.95
N GLY A 609 -3.94 35.38 16.21
CA GLY A 609 -4.39 34.01 15.99
C GLY A 609 -3.37 33.16 15.24
N ARG A 610 -2.76 33.73 14.18
CA ARG A 610 -1.66 33.10 13.44
C ARG A 610 -0.45 32.83 14.34
N ARG A 611 -0.08 33.79 15.20
CA ARG A 611 1.01 33.62 16.18
C ARG A 611 0.70 32.49 17.17
N GLU A 612 -0.50 32.44 17.76
CA GLU A 612 -0.90 31.35 18.67
C GLU A 612 -0.86 29.97 17.97
N GLN A 613 -1.29 29.91 16.71
CA GLN A 613 -1.22 28.69 15.90
C GLN A 613 0.23 28.25 15.68
N LEU A 614 1.11 29.16 15.26
CA LEU A 614 2.53 28.88 15.04
C LEU A 614 3.25 28.50 16.35
N GLN A 615 2.87 29.07 17.50
CA GLN A 615 3.41 28.66 18.79
C GLN A 615 3.08 27.20 19.11
N ARG A 616 1.83 26.76 18.87
CA ARG A 616 1.44 25.36 19.05
C ARG A 616 2.18 24.44 18.07
N GLU A 617 2.28 24.86 16.81
CA GLU A 617 3.03 24.13 15.78
C GLU A 617 4.51 24.00 16.15
N ARG A 618 5.12 25.06 16.66
CA ARG A 618 6.49 25.04 17.17
C ARG A 618 6.65 24.06 18.32
N GLU A 619 5.74 24.07 19.30
CA GLU A 619 5.79 23.13 20.43
C GLU A 619 5.70 21.67 19.96
N THR A 620 4.81 21.38 19.01
CA THR A 620 4.69 20.03 18.43
C THR A 620 5.96 19.64 17.66
N LEU A 621 6.48 20.52 16.79
CA LEU A 621 7.70 20.27 16.04
C LEU A 621 8.91 20.12 16.96
N HIS A 622 8.96 20.85 18.07
CA HIS A 622 10.04 20.75 19.04
C HIS A 622 10.00 19.39 19.75
N ALA A 623 8.82 18.92 20.14
CA ALA A 623 8.64 17.59 20.72
C ALA A 623 9.08 16.49 19.72
N GLU A 624 8.66 16.58 18.46
CA GLU A 624 9.08 15.67 17.38
C GLU A 624 10.60 15.71 17.15
N HIS A 625 11.20 16.89 17.11
CA HIS A 625 12.64 17.07 16.94
C HIS A 625 13.44 16.44 18.11
N THR A 626 12.98 16.58 19.36
CA THR A 626 13.63 15.90 20.50
C THR A 626 13.49 14.38 20.45
N ALA A 627 12.42 13.85 19.86
CA ALA A 627 12.27 12.42 19.62
C ALA A 627 13.23 11.96 18.50
N ALA A 628 13.30 12.70 17.39
CA ALA A 628 14.20 12.42 16.28
C ALA A 628 15.67 12.43 16.71
N ARG A 629 16.11 13.39 17.55
CA ARG A 629 17.46 13.41 18.13
C ARG A 629 17.79 12.18 18.97
N ARG A 630 16.82 11.69 19.75
CA ARG A 630 17.00 10.47 20.55
C ARG A 630 17.13 9.23 19.66
N GLU A 631 16.36 9.19 18.58
CA GLU A 631 16.41 8.10 17.61
C GLU A 631 17.72 8.11 16.81
N GLU A 632 18.21 9.28 16.40
CA GLU A 632 19.53 9.43 15.77
C GLU A 632 20.65 8.90 16.68
N HIS A 633 20.62 9.28 17.96
CA HIS A 633 21.63 8.83 18.91
C HIS A 633 21.62 7.30 19.08
N ARG A 634 20.44 6.71 19.26
CA ARG A 634 20.28 5.24 19.33
C ARG A 634 20.76 4.54 18.06
N ALA A 635 20.41 5.07 16.90
CA ALA A 635 20.86 4.50 15.63
C ALA A 635 22.38 4.58 15.48
N SER A 636 23.01 5.67 15.94
CA SER A 636 24.47 5.82 15.97
C SER A 636 25.16 4.81 16.89
N GLU A 637 24.58 4.51 18.05
CA GLU A 637 25.10 3.47 18.96
C GLU A 637 25.06 2.09 18.30
N VAL A 638 23.95 1.75 17.64
CA VAL A 638 23.79 0.48 16.91
C VAL A 638 24.80 0.36 15.76
N VAL A 639 25.10 1.44 15.05
CA VAL A 639 26.17 1.46 14.02
C VAL A 639 27.51 1.11 14.64
N GLY A 640 27.87 1.73 15.77
CA GLY A 640 29.13 1.47 16.47
C GLY A 640 29.25 0.04 16.99
N GLU A 641 28.16 -0.52 17.53
CA GLU A 641 28.11 -1.93 17.94
C GLU A 641 28.31 -2.88 16.75
N ALA A 642 27.65 -2.60 15.62
CA ALA A 642 27.75 -3.40 14.41
C ALA A 642 29.16 -3.33 13.79
N GLU A 643 29.79 -2.15 13.80
CA GLU A 643 31.16 -1.93 13.34
C GLU A 643 32.16 -2.71 14.20
N SER A 644 32.09 -2.57 15.52
CA SER A 644 32.93 -3.32 16.47
C SER A 644 32.81 -4.83 16.28
N ARG A 645 31.57 -5.33 16.09
CA ARG A 645 31.32 -6.75 15.81
C ARG A 645 31.93 -7.21 14.49
N GLN A 646 31.86 -6.38 13.45
CA GLN A 646 32.48 -6.65 12.16
C GLN A 646 34.01 -6.69 12.28
N GLU A 647 34.62 -5.75 13.01
CA GLU A 647 36.06 -5.72 13.27
C GLU A 647 36.53 -6.94 14.06
N GLN A 648 35.80 -7.32 15.12
CA GLN A 648 36.09 -8.50 15.93
C GLN A 648 36.08 -9.78 15.09
N LEU A 649 35.06 -9.98 14.25
CA LEU A 649 34.97 -11.13 13.35
C LEU A 649 36.05 -11.10 12.26
N GLY A 650 36.42 -9.90 11.78
CA GLY A 650 37.53 -9.72 10.85
C GLY A 650 38.88 -10.09 11.47
N ALA A 651 39.09 -9.73 12.74
CA ALA A 651 40.27 -10.12 13.51
C ALA A 651 40.30 -11.64 13.78
N GLU A 652 39.17 -12.25 14.13
CA GLU A 652 39.01 -13.70 14.31
C GLU A 652 39.37 -14.46 13.01
N LEU A 653 38.86 -13.99 11.87
CA LEU A 653 39.22 -14.55 10.56
C LEU A 653 40.71 -14.41 10.25
N THR A 654 41.30 -13.24 10.53
CA THR A 654 42.73 -12.98 10.26
C THR A 654 43.61 -13.86 11.14
N ALA A 655 43.26 -14.02 12.42
CA ALA A 655 43.96 -14.90 13.35
C ALA A 655 43.90 -16.36 12.88
N LEU A 656 42.72 -16.87 12.51
CA LEU A 656 42.54 -18.24 12.03
C LEU A 656 43.30 -18.51 10.73
N LEU A 657 43.30 -17.55 9.79
CA LEU A 657 44.09 -17.65 8.56
C LEU A 657 45.60 -17.69 8.84
N SER A 658 46.08 -16.85 9.77
CA SER A 658 47.50 -16.80 10.14
C SER A 658 47.99 -18.09 10.84
N GLU A 659 47.19 -18.63 11.76
CA GLU A 659 47.48 -19.89 12.48
C GLU A 659 47.61 -21.08 11.51
N ARG A 660 46.81 -21.06 10.43
CA ARG A 660 46.74 -22.13 9.42
C ARG A 660 47.65 -21.89 8.21
N ARG A 661 48.63 -20.97 8.32
CA ARG A 661 49.64 -20.64 7.29
C ARG A 661 49.09 -20.08 5.98
N PHE A 662 47.89 -19.51 6.00
CA PHE A 662 47.42 -18.70 4.88
C PHE A 662 48.09 -17.32 4.92
N LEU A 663 48.47 -16.79 3.74
CA LEU A 663 49.19 -15.51 3.65
C LEU A 663 48.32 -14.33 4.13
N PRO A 664 48.89 -13.34 4.85
CA PRO A 664 48.14 -12.27 5.51
C PRO A 664 47.47 -11.26 4.55
N ARG A 665 47.87 -11.22 3.28
CA ARG A 665 47.24 -10.38 2.24
C ARG A 665 46.31 -11.20 1.36
N TRP A 666 45.19 -11.63 1.93
CA TRP A 666 44.10 -12.22 1.16
C TRP A 666 43.23 -11.09 0.57
N PRO A 667 43.06 -10.98 -0.76
CA PRO A 667 42.15 -9.98 -1.33
C PRO A 667 40.70 -10.30 -0.92
N ARG A 668 40.01 -9.33 -0.29
CA ARG A 668 38.64 -9.47 0.25
C ARG A 668 37.73 -10.34 -0.65
N PRO A 669 37.00 -11.32 -0.10
CA PRO A 669 36.40 -12.42 -0.84
C PRO A 669 35.16 -11.99 -1.63
N ARG A 670 35.32 -11.29 -2.77
CA ARG A 670 34.20 -11.03 -3.70
C ARG A 670 33.79 -12.25 -4.55
N ARG A 671 34.56 -13.35 -4.55
CA ARG A 671 34.40 -14.48 -5.51
C ARG A 671 34.16 -15.86 -4.89
N TRP A 672 33.76 -15.98 -3.63
CA TRP A 672 33.49 -17.30 -3.04
C TRP A 672 32.11 -17.87 -3.38
N ARG A 673 31.22 -17.11 -4.04
CA ARG A 673 29.87 -17.58 -4.45
C ARG A 673 29.87 -18.61 -5.58
N CYS A 674 30.97 -18.85 -6.30
CA CYS A 674 31.03 -19.80 -7.43
C CYS A 674 31.91 -21.04 -7.16
N GLY A 675 32.27 -21.32 -5.91
CA GLY A 675 33.16 -22.45 -5.59
C GLY A 675 32.52 -23.85 -5.74
N ALA A 676 31.19 -23.96 -5.61
CA ALA A 676 30.50 -25.24 -5.65
C ALA A 676 30.51 -25.90 -7.05
N THR A 677 30.47 -25.11 -8.12
CA THR A 677 30.52 -25.58 -9.51
C THR A 677 31.94 -25.90 -9.98
N ARG A 678 32.98 -25.26 -9.43
CA ARG A 678 34.39 -25.63 -9.69
C ARG A 678 34.89 -26.83 -8.87
N ARG A 679 34.22 -27.20 -7.76
CA ARG A 679 34.62 -28.33 -6.90
C ARG A 679 34.57 -29.69 -7.60
N ARG A 680 33.65 -29.91 -8.54
CA ARG A 680 33.55 -31.22 -9.23
C ARG A 680 34.68 -31.48 -10.23
N SER A 681 35.17 -30.45 -10.94
CA SER A 681 36.22 -30.68 -11.95
C SER A 681 37.59 -30.99 -11.34
N VAL A 682 37.88 -30.44 -10.16
CA VAL A 682 39.18 -30.64 -9.49
C VAL A 682 39.20 -31.94 -8.69
N SER A 683 38.10 -32.33 -8.01
CA SER A 683 38.04 -33.60 -7.27
C SER A 683 38.17 -34.82 -8.16
N ASP A 684 37.55 -34.78 -9.35
CA ASP A 684 37.56 -35.90 -10.31
C ASP A 684 38.93 -36.07 -10.99
N SER A 685 39.67 -34.97 -11.14
CA SER A 685 41.06 -35.01 -11.62
C SER A 685 42.02 -35.60 -10.57
N TRP A 686 41.74 -35.40 -9.28
CA TRP A 686 42.61 -35.80 -8.16
C TRP A 686 42.45 -37.27 -7.75
N THR A 687 41.25 -37.84 -7.85
CA THR A 687 41.02 -39.28 -7.56
C THR A 687 41.65 -40.19 -8.60
N SER A 688 41.79 -39.75 -9.85
CA SER A 688 42.48 -40.53 -10.90
C SER A 688 44.00 -40.64 -10.69
N ALA A 689 44.62 -39.68 -9.99
CA ALA A 689 46.07 -39.63 -9.77
C ALA A 689 46.56 -40.47 -8.57
N ARG A 690 45.64 -40.97 -7.70
CA ARG A 690 46.00 -41.71 -6.48
C ARG A 690 46.02 -43.24 -6.60
N ARG A 691 45.63 -43.84 -7.73
CA ARG A 691 45.82 -45.27 -7.97
C ARG A 691 47.27 -45.55 -8.41
N LYS A 692 48.19 -45.65 -7.46
CA LYS A 692 49.47 -46.35 -7.68
C LYS A 692 49.22 -47.86 -7.68
N PRO A 693 49.78 -48.64 -8.63
CA PRO A 693 50.02 -50.05 -8.42
C PRO A 693 51.20 -50.20 -7.44
N ARG A 694 51.01 -50.97 -6.37
CA ARG A 694 52.10 -51.48 -5.55
C ARG A 694 52.91 -52.46 -6.41
N SER A 695 54.05 -52.05 -6.97
CA SER A 695 55.07 -53.00 -7.43
C SER A 695 56.28 -52.94 -6.50
N ARG A 696 56.61 -54.13 -5.97
CA ARG A 696 57.79 -54.42 -5.16
C ARG A 696 59.04 -54.07 -5.97
N TRP A 697 59.87 -53.17 -5.44
CA TRP A 697 61.30 -53.13 -5.77
C TRP A 697 62.07 -53.54 -4.53
N THR A 698 62.37 -54.84 -4.43
CA THR A 698 63.37 -55.36 -3.49
C THR A 698 64.75 -54.99 -4.03
N ARG A 699 65.49 -54.18 -3.27
CA ARG A 699 66.94 -54.04 -3.39
C ARG A 699 67.57 -55.42 -3.23
N ARG A 700 68.25 -55.92 -4.25
CA ARG A 700 69.38 -56.84 -4.11
C ARG A 700 70.62 -56.12 -4.62
N SER A 701 71.34 -55.54 -3.68
CA SER A 701 72.77 -55.28 -3.79
C SER A 701 73.50 -56.57 -3.41
N ALA A 702 74.26 -57.14 -4.32
CA ALA A 702 75.36 -58.06 -4.00
C ALA A 702 76.65 -57.42 -4.54
N PRO A 703 77.76 -57.44 -3.79
CA PRO A 703 79.06 -57.08 -4.33
C PRO A 703 79.74 -58.33 -4.91
N TRP A 704 80.30 -58.14 -6.13
CA TRP A 704 81.06 -59.09 -6.97
C TRP A 704 80.28 -60.23 -7.63
#